data_AF-A0A972KWE1-F1
#
_entry.id   AF-A0A972KWE1-F1
#
_cell.length_a   1.000
_cell.length_b   1.000
_cell.length_c   1.000
_cell.angle_alpha   90.00
_cell.angle_beta   90.00
_cell.angle_gamma   90.00
#
_symmetry.space_group_name_H-M   'P 1'
#
loop_
_entity.id
_entity.type
_entity.pdbx_description
1 polymer ?
#
loop_
_entity_poly.entity_id
_entity_poly.type
_entity_poly.pdbx_seq_one_letter_code
_entity_poly.pdbx_strand_id
1 'polypeptide(L)'
;MNRPVLVFCKPARKVTAAFLLLSLILSPLGTASMTGQPGFQLKNIDQRVSPADDFFAYANGNWLKANPIPDSESRWGTFNILRKNNTRQIRYILEAAAENTPAAQDSEIRKIGDFYATGMDRDKADRLGLIPLRPELEMIKGIRNLYDLQNTVQYLQLQGVDAMFSLGQMQDYKDSKQIIAVLDQAGLGLPDRDYYFRQDKKTLAIRSAYLKHLATLFRMLGENENSARAIAKSILKLETALAKESMSRTQRRDPKAIYHPVHRKQLKKIMSAFSWKIYFETLALQQLGVINITNPGFFRALDKLLYQRPLSEWKNYLRWRLLAATSHALSAPFVDQNFSFNSKLSGSKEIKPRWRRVADESNRILGFAIGRLYVSLYFPASSKKRVIDILNNIRQALRTNLETLAWLEPSTRQAAIKKLDAMRLKIGYPRSWRDYSSLKVSRRSYARNVLEGNAFLIRRELDKIGSRTNQNEWLMSPQSVNAYYNPSMNEIVIPAGILQPPFFDSNAPEALNYGAIGAVIGHEISHGFDDQGRLFDANGNVTDWWTNKDKQGFKNAAACITRQFEQYTVDGDAQLQGKLVTGEAIADLVGLKIAWQAFSESADIKKINPEFKLPEARLFFFGFAHLWASSARPAYLRTRVQTDPHPPAEFRVNGTLINFPPFTKTFALKPGDKLYAKSPCTIW
;
A
#
# COMPACT_ATOMS: atom_id res chain seq x y z
N MET A 1 57.51 -29.86 -6.24
CA MET A 1 57.08 -30.44 -4.95
C MET A 1 56.39 -29.36 -4.12
N ASN A 2 55.30 -29.73 -3.44
CA ASN A 2 54.60 -29.04 -2.34
C ASN A 2 53.62 -27.86 -2.62
N ARG A 3 52.39 -28.27 -2.98
CA ARG A 3 51.05 -27.95 -2.42
C ARG A 3 50.78 -26.56 -1.78
N PRO A 4 49.69 -25.88 -2.19
CA PRO A 4 48.97 -24.96 -1.32
C PRO A 4 47.84 -25.67 -0.55
N VAL A 5 47.69 -25.27 0.71
CA VAL A 5 46.72 -25.77 1.69
C VAL A 5 45.31 -25.26 1.35
N LEU A 6 44.36 -26.19 1.18
CA LEU A 6 42.93 -25.93 1.09
C LEU A 6 42.35 -25.74 2.50
N VAL A 7 41.97 -24.51 2.85
CA VAL A 7 41.15 -24.22 4.04
C VAL A 7 39.68 -24.38 3.66
N PHE A 8 39.07 -25.49 4.05
CA PHE A 8 37.62 -25.70 3.95
C PHE A 8 36.89 -24.85 4.99
N CYS A 9 36.18 -23.83 4.53
CA CYS A 9 35.19 -23.12 5.33
C CYS A 9 33.93 -24.01 5.49
N LYS A 10 33.67 -24.51 6.70
CA LYS A 10 32.45 -25.25 7.04
C LYS A 10 31.21 -24.33 6.93
N PRO A 11 30.10 -24.75 6.31
CA PRO A 11 28.85 -24.00 6.43
C PRO A 11 28.24 -24.21 7.82
N ALA A 12 27.73 -23.12 8.39
CA ALA A 12 27.05 -23.08 9.68
C ALA A 12 25.77 -23.93 9.70
N ARG A 13 25.91 -25.21 10.09
CA ARG A 13 24.79 -26.12 10.43
C ARG A 13 24.31 -25.85 11.85
N LYS A 14 23.50 -24.82 12.10
CA LYS A 14 22.74 -24.69 13.37
C LYS A 14 21.32 -24.12 13.26
N VAL A 15 20.79 -23.86 12.07
CA VAL A 15 19.42 -23.26 11.92
C VAL A 15 18.37 -24.26 11.41
N THR A 16 18.76 -25.47 10.99
CA THR A 16 17.83 -26.43 10.37
C THR A 16 16.96 -27.23 11.35
N ALA A 17 17.41 -27.48 12.59
CA ALA A 17 16.70 -28.39 13.51
C ALA A 17 15.37 -27.82 14.05
N ALA A 18 15.26 -26.51 14.30
CA ALA A 18 14.04 -25.90 14.82
C ALA A 18 12.92 -25.78 13.78
N PHE A 19 13.27 -25.66 12.48
CA PHE A 19 12.31 -25.65 11.38
C PHE A 19 11.81 -27.06 11.04
N LEU A 20 12.66 -28.08 11.18
CA LEU A 20 12.31 -29.49 10.97
C LEU A 20 11.30 -30.00 12.02
N LEU A 21 11.41 -29.55 13.27
CA LEU A 21 10.45 -29.89 14.33
C LEU A 21 9.07 -29.25 14.11
N LEU A 22 8.99 -28.05 13.51
CA LEU A 22 7.70 -27.47 13.14
C LEU A 22 7.06 -28.24 11.96
N SER A 23 7.83 -28.70 10.98
CA SER A 23 7.31 -29.57 9.91
C SER A 23 6.85 -30.95 10.40
N LEU A 24 7.42 -31.46 11.51
CA LEU A 24 7.01 -32.72 12.14
C LEU A 24 5.75 -32.57 13.01
N ILE A 25 5.55 -31.41 13.65
CA ILE A 25 4.30 -31.10 14.37
C ILE A 25 3.18 -30.66 13.40
N LEU A 26 3.54 -30.23 12.18
CA LEU A 26 2.63 -29.83 11.10
C LEU A 26 2.37 -30.95 10.06
N SER A 27 2.50 -32.23 10.43
CA SER A 27 2.05 -33.39 9.61
C SER A 27 0.56 -33.70 9.86
N PRO A 28 -0.18 -34.29 8.89
CA PRO A 28 -1.43 -33.70 8.41
C PRO A 28 -2.64 -34.08 9.28
N LEU A 29 -2.97 -33.23 10.26
CA LEU A 29 -4.37 -33.04 10.64
C LEU A 29 -5.06 -32.26 9.53
N GLY A 30 -5.39 -32.99 8.45
CA GLY A 30 -6.07 -32.50 7.27
C GLY A 30 -5.24 -31.49 6.48
N THR A 31 -4.72 -31.92 5.33
CA THR A 31 -4.81 -31.07 4.15
C THR A 31 -6.30 -30.78 3.91
N ALA A 32 -6.88 -29.87 4.70
CA ALA A 32 -7.99 -29.10 4.21
C ALA A 32 -7.43 -28.41 2.98
N SER A 33 -7.65 -29.03 1.83
CA SER A 33 -7.59 -28.37 0.55
C SER A 33 -8.56 -27.22 0.69
N MET A 34 -8.07 -26.09 1.18
CA MET A 34 -8.71 -24.82 0.98
C MET A 34 -8.49 -24.55 -0.49
N THR A 35 -9.27 -25.25 -1.32
CA THR A 35 -9.44 -24.96 -2.73
C THR A 35 -9.66 -23.46 -2.78
N GLY A 36 -8.73 -22.73 -3.39
CA GLY A 36 -8.88 -21.30 -3.61
C GLY A 36 -10.25 -21.05 -4.22
N GLN A 37 -10.83 -19.87 -3.99
CA GLN A 37 -12.06 -19.54 -4.70
C GLN A 37 -11.78 -19.68 -6.21
N PRO A 38 -12.62 -20.41 -6.95
CA PRO A 38 -12.43 -20.61 -8.37
C PRO A 38 -12.33 -19.25 -9.07
N GLY A 39 -11.56 -19.20 -10.16
CA GLY A 39 -11.44 -18.02 -11.00
C GLY A 39 -12.76 -17.62 -11.68
N PHE A 40 -12.66 -16.93 -12.82
CA PHE A 40 -13.84 -16.56 -13.59
C PHE A 40 -14.71 -17.77 -13.96
N GLN A 41 -16.02 -17.61 -13.89
CA GLN A 41 -17.01 -18.62 -14.29
C GLN A 41 -18.08 -17.97 -15.16
N LEU A 42 -18.61 -18.70 -16.15
CA LEU A 42 -19.67 -18.18 -17.04
C LEU A 42 -20.90 -17.66 -16.28
N LYS A 43 -21.25 -18.29 -15.15
CA LYS A 43 -22.38 -17.87 -14.30
C LYS A 43 -22.22 -16.46 -13.70
N ASN A 44 -21.02 -15.90 -13.71
CA ASN A 44 -20.74 -14.53 -13.24
C ASN A 44 -21.35 -13.48 -14.17
N ILE A 45 -21.54 -13.81 -15.46
CA ILE A 45 -22.07 -12.90 -16.49
C ILE A 45 -23.55 -12.60 -16.21
N ASP A 46 -23.90 -11.31 -16.14
CA ASP A 46 -25.28 -10.84 -16.08
C ASP A 46 -25.76 -10.40 -17.47
N GLN A 47 -26.41 -11.31 -18.19
CA GLN A 47 -26.89 -11.10 -19.56
C GLN A 47 -27.99 -10.05 -19.70
N ARG A 48 -28.51 -9.51 -18.59
CA ARG A 48 -29.48 -8.39 -18.61
C ARG A 48 -28.81 -7.05 -18.90
N VAL A 49 -27.49 -6.97 -18.78
CA VAL A 49 -26.69 -5.77 -19.06
C VAL A 49 -25.99 -5.97 -20.40
N SER A 50 -26.01 -4.97 -21.26
CA SER A 50 -25.25 -5.05 -22.51
C SER A 50 -23.75 -4.85 -22.24
N PRO A 51 -22.85 -5.66 -22.82
CA PRO A 51 -21.41 -5.41 -22.76
C PRO A 51 -21.01 -4.07 -23.41
N ALA A 52 -21.89 -3.50 -24.25
CA ALA A 52 -21.70 -2.21 -24.90
C ALA A 52 -22.01 -1.01 -23.98
N ASP A 53 -22.85 -1.24 -22.95
CA ASP A 53 -23.28 -0.21 -22.00
C ASP A 53 -22.41 -0.17 -20.75
N ASP A 54 -22.16 -1.34 -20.16
CA ASP A 54 -21.41 -1.51 -18.92
C ASP A 54 -20.80 -2.91 -18.87
N PHE A 55 -19.54 -3.03 -19.31
CA PHE A 55 -18.84 -4.31 -19.34
C PHE A 55 -18.51 -4.83 -17.95
N PHE A 56 -18.22 -3.96 -16.98
CA PHE A 56 -18.02 -4.33 -15.59
C PHE A 56 -19.26 -5.02 -15.01
N ALA A 57 -20.44 -4.44 -15.17
CA ALA A 57 -21.70 -5.03 -14.72
C ALA A 57 -22.09 -6.26 -15.54
N TYR A 58 -21.87 -6.26 -16.86
CA TYR A 58 -22.10 -7.44 -17.69
C TYR A 58 -21.24 -8.64 -17.26
N ALA A 59 -19.92 -8.45 -17.08
CA ALA A 59 -19.00 -9.53 -16.76
C ALA A 59 -19.12 -10.03 -15.31
N ASN A 60 -19.46 -9.14 -14.37
CA ASN A 60 -19.41 -9.43 -12.93
C ASN A 60 -20.78 -9.37 -12.22
N GLY A 61 -21.86 -8.99 -12.89
CA GLY A 61 -23.12 -8.62 -12.22
C GLY A 61 -23.70 -9.72 -11.33
N ASN A 62 -23.72 -10.97 -11.80
CA ASN A 62 -24.19 -12.09 -10.98
C ASN A 62 -23.19 -12.45 -9.87
N TRP A 63 -21.89 -12.31 -10.12
CA TRP A 63 -20.88 -12.51 -9.10
C TRP A 63 -21.00 -11.49 -7.95
N LEU A 64 -21.22 -10.22 -8.27
CA LEU A 64 -21.42 -9.15 -7.28
C LEU A 64 -22.67 -9.41 -6.42
N LYS A 65 -23.76 -9.89 -7.05
CA LYS A 65 -24.99 -10.29 -6.34
C LYS A 65 -24.74 -11.46 -5.38
N ALA A 66 -23.94 -12.45 -5.80
CA ALA A 66 -23.58 -13.59 -4.96
C ALA A 66 -22.54 -13.28 -3.88
N ASN A 67 -21.87 -12.13 -3.96
CA ASN A 67 -20.80 -11.72 -3.05
C ASN A 67 -21.10 -10.34 -2.42
N PRO A 68 -22.17 -10.21 -1.61
CA PRO A 68 -22.51 -8.95 -0.96
C PRO A 68 -21.40 -8.50 -0.01
N ILE A 69 -21.28 -7.18 0.21
CA ILE A 69 -20.28 -6.62 1.12
C ILE A 69 -20.59 -7.06 2.56
N PRO A 70 -19.72 -7.83 3.23
CA PRO A 70 -19.92 -8.19 4.63
C PRO A 70 -20.02 -6.94 5.51
N ASP A 71 -20.78 -7.02 6.60
CA ASP A 71 -21.00 -5.87 7.48
C ASP A 71 -19.72 -5.35 8.13
N SER A 72 -18.72 -6.21 8.33
CA SER A 72 -17.40 -5.83 8.83
C SER A 72 -16.45 -5.19 7.79
N GLU A 73 -16.89 -5.03 6.53
CA GLU A 73 -16.05 -4.60 5.42
C GLU A 73 -16.57 -3.34 4.75
N SER A 74 -15.66 -2.51 4.24
CA SER A 74 -15.99 -1.31 3.45
C SER A 74 -16.08 -1.58 1.96
N ARG A 75 -15.42 -2.62 1.50
CA ARG A 75 -15.49 -3.16 0.14
C ARG A 75 -15.34 -4.68 0.17
N TRP A 76 -15.91 -5.34 -0.82
CA TRP A 76 -15.77 -6.79 -0.99
C TRP A 76 -15.58 -7.12 -2.46
N GLY A 77 -14.62 -7.98 -2.76
CA GLY A 77 -14.12 -8.20 -4.11
C GLY A 77 -13.09 -9.33 -4.17
N THR A 78 -12.61 -9.65 -5.37
CA THR A 78 -11.57 -10.66 -5.62
C THR A 78 -10.32 -10.47 -4.74
N PHE A 79 -9.79 -9.24 -4.65
CA PHE A 79 -8.67 -8.89 -3.77
C PHE A 79 -8.99 -9.17 -2.29
N ASN A 80 -10.21 -8.88 -1.83
CA ASN A 80 -10.60 -9.09 -0.44
C ASN A 80 -10.75 -10.58 -0.10
N ILE A 81 -11.31 -11.35 -1.04
CA ILE A 81 -11.47 -12.79 -0.92
C ILE A 81 -10.10 -13.46 -0.83
N LEU A 82 -9.19 -13.10 -1.73
CA LEU A 82 -7.84 -13.67 -1.73
C LEU A 82 -7.08 -13.27 -0.46
N ARG A 83 -7.18 -12.00 -0.05
CA ARG A 83 -6.60 -11.55 1.22
C ARG A 83 -7.17 -12.30 2.41
N LYS A 84 -8.49 -12.54 2.45
CA LYS A 84 -9.13 -13.34 3.51
C LYS A 84 -8.62 -14.77 3.51
N ASN A 85 -8.36 -15.37 2.35
CA ASN A 85 -7.76 -16.70 2.24
C ASN A 85 -6.34 -16.70 2.85
N ASN A 86 -5.49 -15.75 2.44
CA ASN A 86 -4.14 -15.63 2.97
C ASN A 86 -4.17 -15.36 4.48
N THR A 87 -5.07 -14.51 4.97
CA THR A 87 -5.22 -14.25 6.41
C THR A 87 -5.67 -15.50 7.19
N ARG A 88 -6.43 -16.42 6.59
CA ARG A 88 -6.76 -17.72 7.22
C ARG A 88 -5.53 -18.64 7.30
N GLN A 89 -4.73 -18.71 6.24
CA GLN A 89 -3.47 -19.46 6.23
C GLN A 89 -2.46 -18.87 7.24
N ILE A 90 -2.37 -17.55 7.33
CA ILE A 90 -1.58 -16.85 8.34
C ILE A 90 -2.11 -17.15 9.74
N ARG A 91 -3.43 -17.14 9.94
CA ARG A 91 -4.03 -17.50 11.24
C ARG A 91 -3.58 -18.89 11.70
N TYR A 92 -3.58 -19.88 10.81
CA TYR A 92 -3.10 -21.22 11.13
C TYR A 92 -1.64 -21.21 11.60
N ILE A 93 -0.76 -20.48 10.90
CA ILE A 93 0.64 -20.29 11.31
C ILE A 93 0.73 -19.63 12.70
N LEU A 94 -0.10 -18.62 12.95
CA LEU A 94 -0.11 -17.86 14.21
C LEU A 94 -0.59 -18.72 15.40
N GLU A 95 -1.66 -19.50 15.21
CA GLU A 95 -2.20 -20.42 16.21
C GLU A 95 -1.18 -21.52 16.55
N ALA A 96 -0.61 -22.17 15.54
CA ALA A 96 0.43 -23.18 15.73
C ALA A 96 1.68 -22.62 16.44
N ALA A 97 2.10 -21.39 16.11
CA ALA A 97 3.21 -20.73 16.78
C ALA A 97 2.88 -20.37 18.24
N ALA A 98 1.62 -20.02 18.55
CA ALA A 98 1.18 -19.69 19.90
C ALA A 98 1.10 -20.90 20.83
N GLU A 99 0.86 -22.09 20.27
CA GLU A 99 0.83 -23.39 20.97
C GLU A 99 2.22 -24.01 21.15
N ASN A 100 3.21 -23.60 20.35
CA ASN A 100 4.58 -24.15 20.39
C ASN A 100 5.36 -23.69 21.63
N THR A 101 5.08 -24.33 22.76
CA THR A 101 5.74 -24.09 24.05
C THR A 101 7.23 -24.45 24.09
N PRO A 102 7.76 -25.45 23.35
CA PRO A 102 9.20 -25.77 23.35
C PRO A 102 10.11 -24.80 22.57
N ALA A 103 9.56 -23.83 21.82
CA ALA A 103 10.37 -22.88 21.05
C ALA A 103 11.28 -22.03 21.96
N ALA A 104 12.54 -21.87 21.57
CA ALA A 104 13.50 -21.02 22.30
C ALA A 104 12.93 -19.60 22.49
N GLN A 105 13.18 -19.02 23.68
CA GLN A 105 12.56 -17.78 24.14
C GLN A 105 12.74 -16.59 23.17
N ASP A 106 13.89 -16.50 22.49
CA ASP A 106 14.19 -15.40 21.55
C ASP A 106 13.93 -15.74 20.07
N SER A 107 13.41 -16.94 19.79
CA SER A 107 13.15 -17.37 18.41
C SER A 107 12.05 -16.54 17.74
N GLU A 108 12.11 -16.42 16.40
CA GLU A 108 11.05 -15.77 15.63
C GLU A 108 9.69 -16.45 15.82
N ILE A 109 9.66 -17.78 15.93
CA ILE A 109 8.43 -18.55 16.17
C ILE A 109 7.81 -18.13 17.50
N ARG A 110 8.62 -17.98 18.56
CA ARG A 110 8.13 -17.50 19.86
C ARG A 110 7.58 -16.08 19.79
N LYS A 111 8.26 -15.17 19.08
CA LYS A 111 7.78 -13.78 18.86
C LYS A 111 6.44 -13.76 18.12
N ILE A 112 6.27 -14.60 17.10
CA ILE A 112 5.00 -14.77 16.36
C ILE A 112 3.90 -15.24 17.29
N GLY A 113 4.12 -16.34 18.03
CA GLY A 113 3.14 -16.91 18.95
C GLY A 113 2.76 -15.96 20.10
N ASP A 114 3.75 -15.30 20.71
CA ASP A 114 3.53 -14.40 21.84
C ASP A 114 2.80 -13.11 21.43
N PHE A 115 3.12 -12.56 20.26
CA PHE A 115 2.41 -11.41 19.72
C PHE A 115 0.94 -11.77 19.45
N TYR A 116 0.70 -12.89 18.77
CA TYR A 116 -0.66 -13.32 18.45
C TYR A 116 -1.49 -13.59 19.71
N ALA A 117 -0.95 -14.37 20.64
CA ALA A 117 -1.69 -14.75 21.84
C ALA A 117 -1.98 -13.57 22.77
N THR A 118 -1.06 -12.60 22.91
CA THR A 118 -1.37 -11.36 23.65
C THR A 118 -2.44 -10.53 22.96
N GLY A 119 -2.42 -10.47 21.63
CA GLY A 119 -3.48 -9.82 20.87
C GLY A 119 -4.84 -10.51 21.04
N MET A 120 -4.87 -11.83 21.19
CA MET A 120 -6.10 -12.59 21.37
C MET A 120 -6.70 -12.48 22.78
N ASP A 121 -5.89 -12.22 23.81
CA ASP A 121 -6.33 -12.07 25.20
C ASP A 121 -7.09 -10.75 25.44
N ARG A 122 -8.41 -10.80 25.21
CA ARG A 122 -9.32 -9.66 25.42
C ARG A 122 -9.39 -9.26 26.88
N ASP A 123 -9.58 -10.21 27.78
CA ASP A 123 -9.83 -9.93 29.19
C ASP A 123 -8.63 -9.22 29.82
N LYS A 124 -7.41 -9.58 29.41
CA LYS A 124 -6.21 -8.87 29.83
C LYS A 124 -6.14 -7.45 29.27
N ALA A 125 -6.49 -7.24 28.01
CA ALA A 125 -6.56 -5.89 27.44
C ALA A 125 -7.60 -5.02 28.18
N ASP A 126 -8.76 -5.59 28.52
CA ASP A 126 -9.83 -4.92 29.25
C ASP A 126 -9.41 -4.58 30.69
N ARG A 127 -8.74 -5.51 31.41
CA ARG A 127 -8.18 -5.24 32.74
C ARG A 127 -7.07 -4.19 32.72
N LEU A 128 -6.24 -4.17 31.68
CA LEU A 128 -5.12 -3.22 31.58
C LEU A 128 -5.57 -1.80 31.24
N GLY A 129 -6.66 -1.64 30.49
CA GLY A 129 -7.16 -0.32 30.08
C GLY A 129 -6.05 0.56 29.49
N LEU A 130 -5.78 1.70 30.14
CA LEU A 130 -4.72 2.66 29.74
C LEU A 130 -3.36 2.43 30.41
N ILE A 131 -3.24 1.49 31.36
CA ILE A 131 -1.99 1.24 32.09
C ILE A 131 -0.77 1.09 31.15
N PRO A 132 -0.86 0.39 29.99
CA PRO A 132 0.25 0.25 29.07
C PRO A 132 0.78 1.56 28.45
N LEU A 133 -0.01 2.63 28.46
CA LEU A 133 0.33 3.94 27.88
C LEU A 133 0.73 4.98 28.93
N ARG A 134 0.75 4.61 30.21
CA ARG A 134 1.11 5.52 31.30
C ARG A 134 2.48 6.19 31.09
N PRO A 135 3.54 5.50 30.62
CA PRO A 135 4.83 6.16 30.38
C PRO A 135 4.72 7.33 29.39
N GLU A 136 4.03 7.13 28.26
CA GLU A 136 3.81 8.16 27.25
C GLU A 136 2.93 9.30 27.76
N LEU A 137 1.85 8.98 28.48
CA LEU A 137 0.91 9.98 29.01
C LEU A 137 1.57 10.89 30.05
N GLU A 138 2.40 10.33 30.94
CA GLU A 138 3.16 11.12 31.92
C GLU A 138 4.25 11.97 31.25
N MET A 139 4.90 11.45 30.20
CA MET A 139 5.85 12.24 29.40
C MET A 139 5.16 13.47 28.76
N ILE A 140 3.99 13.28 28.15
CA ILE A 140 3.21 14.38 27.56
C ILE A 140 2.76 15.38 28.64
N LYS A 141 2.27 14.89 29.77
CA LYS A 141 1.85 15.74 30.91
C LYS A 141 3.01 16.59 31.43
N GLY A 142 4.22 16.02 31.45
CA GLY A 142 5.45 16.63 31.93
C GLY A 142 6.02 17.77 31.06
N ILE A 143 5.48 18.03 29.87
CA ILE A 143 5.99 19.10 28.98
C ILE A 143 5.84 20.48 29.66
N ARG A 144 6.94 21.18 29.95
CA ARG A 144 6.92 22.52 30.59
C ARG A 144 7.41 23.62 29.66
N ASN A 145 8.18 23.24 28.65
CA ASN A 145 8.79 24.15 27.69
C ASN A 145 8.86 23.48 26.31
N LEU A 146 9.39 24.23 25.34
CA LEU A 146 9.54 23.75 23.97
C LEU A 146 10.56 22.60 23.85
N TYR A 147 11.57 22.54 24.72
CA TYR A 147 12.55 21.44 24.74
C TYR A 147 11.88 20.11 25.12
N ASP A 148 11.07 20.09 26.18
CA ASP A 148 10.33 18.90 26.60
C ASP A 148 9.34 18.44 25.51
N LEU A 149 8.69 19.40 24.84
CA LEU A 149 7.78 19.11 23.73
C LEU A 149 8.51 18.38 22.59
N GLN A 150 9.69 18.86 22.20
CA GLN A 150 10.47 18.26 21.11
C GLN A 150 10.98 16.86 21.44
N ASN A 151 11.47 16.65 22.68
CA ASN A 151 11.88 15.32 23.14
C ASN A 151 10.69 14.35 23.17
N THR A 152 9.51 14.82 23.59
CA THR A 152 8.30 14.01 23.59
C THR A 152 7.86 13.67 22.17
N VAL A 153 7.85 14.63 21.25
CA VAL A 153 7.52 14.41 19.83
C VAL A 153 8.43 13.37 19.21
N GLN A 154 9.74 13.49 19.43
CA GLN A 154 10.72 12.53 18.96
C GLN A 154 10.46 11.12 19.49
N TYR A 155 10.25 10.98 20.79
CA TYR A 155 9.96 9.69 21.41
C TYR A 155 8.70 9.07 20.81
N LEU A 156 7.62 9.85 20.70
CA LEU A 156 6.35 9.40 20.15
C LEU A 156 6.47 9.00 18.67
N GLN A 157 7.20 9.76 17.86
CA GLN A 157 7.49 9.40 16.47
C GLN A 157 8.25 8.08 16.38
N LEU A 158 9.22 7.82 17.26
CA LEU A 158 9.87 6.51 17.35
C LEU A 158 8.90 5.39 17.73
N GLN A 159 7.86 5.67 18.52
CA GLN A 159 6.82 4.68 18.85
C GLN A 159 5.74 4.53 17.75
N GLY A 160 5.91 5.20 16.59
CA GLY A 160 4.96 5.17 15.48
C GLY A 160 3.73 6.05 15.66
N VAL A 161 3.82 7.03 16.55
CA VAL A 161 2.80 8.08 16.66
C VAL A 161 3.10 9.16 15.62
N ASP A 162 2.16 9.40 14.73
CA ASP A 162 2.24 10.46 13.74
C ASP A 162 2.03 11.83 14.41
N ALA A 163 3.11 12.43 14.93
CA ALA A 163 3.12 13.69 15.65
C ALA A 163 3.82 14.79 14.84
N MET A 164 3.07 15.85 14.48
CA MET A 164 3.51 17.05 13.74
C MET A 164 3.97 16.81 12.29
N PHE A 165 5.03 16.03 12.10
CA PHE A 165 5.66 15.72 10.81
C PHE A 165 6.20 14.28 10.85
N SER A 166 6.69 13.77 9.73
CA SER A 166 7.37 12.46 9.70
C SER A 166 8.82 12.57 9.25
N LEU A 167 9.70 11.79 9.89
CA LEU A 167 11.04 11.50 9.41
C LEU A 167 11.06 10.06 8.87
N GLY A 168 11.63 9.88 7.68
CA GLY A 168 11.86 8.57 7.11
C GLY A 168 13.12 8.53 6.27
N GLN A 169 13.20 7.51 5.42
CA GLN A 169 14.25 7.31 4.44
C GLN A 169 13.68 7.33 3.03
N MET A 170 14.50 7.73 2.07
CA MET A 170 14.21 7.57 0.64
C MET A 170 15.49 7.29 -0.13
N GLN A 171 15.39 6.63 -1.29
CA GLN A 171 16.46 6.70 -2.28
C GLN A 171 16.62 8.15 -2.74
N ASP A 172 17.85 8.62 -2.87
CA ASP A 172 18.08 9.95 -3.42
C ASP A 172 17.67 9.97 -4.90
N TYR A 173 16.78 10.90 -5.26
CA TYR A 173 16.34 11.05 -6.64
C TYR A 173 17.46 11.47 -7.59
N LYS A 174 18.59 12.00 -7.10
CA LYS A 174 19.77 12.31 -7.93
C LYS A 174 20.86 11.25 -7.89
N ASP A 175 20.87 10.39 -6.89
CA ASP A 175 21.73 9.22 -6.79
C ASP A 175 21.00 8.06 -6.10
N SER A 176 20.27 7.27 -6.88
CA SER A 176 19.42 6.19 -6.40
C SER A 176 20.17 5.09 -5.63
N LYS A 177 21.51 5.09 -5.69
CA LYS A 177 22.39 4.18 -4.95
C LYS A 177 22.56 4.60 -3.49
N GLN A 178 22.09 5.77 -3.09
CA GLN A 178 22.16 6.28 -1.72
C GLN A 178 20.78 6.38 -1.09
N ILE A 179 20.73 6.13 0.21
CA ILE A 179 19.56 6.39 1.04
C ILE A 179 19.80 7.69 1.81
N ILE A 180 18.89 8.66 1.65
CA ILE A 180 18.91 9.94 2.36
C ILE A 180 17.73 10.04 3.33
N ALA A 181 17.83 10.96 4.28
CA ALA A 181 16.70 11.29 5.16
C ALA A 181 15.63 12.06 4.38
N VAL A 182 14.36 11.81 4.69
CA VAL A 182 13.24 12.61 4.19
C VAL A 182 12.39 13.13 5.35
N LEU A 183 12.09 14.42 5.32
CA LEU A 183 11.16 15.10 6.21
C LEU A 183 9.89 15.44 5.43
N ASP A 184 8.74 15.00 5.93
CA ASP A 184 7.48 15.12 5.22
C ASP A 184 6.35 15.66 6.11
N GLN A 185 5.36 16.30 5.48
CA GLN A 185 4.16 16.80 6.14
C GLN A 185 3.36 15.64 6.74
N ALA A 186 2.82 15.80 7.94
CA ALA A 186 2.06 14.74 8.59
C ALA A 186 1.13 15.32 9.69
N GLY A 187 0.69 14.50 10.64
CA GLY A 187 0.09 14.97 11.87
C GLY A 187 -1.40 15.33 11.81
N LEU A 188 -2.13 14.91 10.76
CA LEU A 188 -3.57 15.14 10.59
C LEU A 188 -4.40 13.93 11.07
N GLY A 189 -5.60 14.14 11.63
CA GLY A 189 -6.50 13.07 12.04
C GLY A 189 -7.59 12.69 11.03
N LEU A 190 -7.86 13.54 10.04
CA LEU A 190 -8.74 13.25 8.91
C LEU A 190 -7.95 12.73 7.68
N PRO A 191 -8.58 11.97 6.76
CA PRO A 191 -7.87 11.24 5.69
C PRO A 191 -7.12 12.11 4.66
N ASP A 192 -7.54 13.36 4.50
CA ASP A 192 -6.93 14.32 3.58
C ASP A 192 -7.07 15.75 4.12
N ARG A 193 -6.18 16.64 3.68
CA ARG A 193 -6.22 18.07 4.05
C ARG A 193 -7.54 18.75 3.67
N ASP A 194 -8.20 18.30 2.61
CA ASP A 194 -9.41 18.97 2.12
C ASP A 194 -10.63 18.74 3.03
N TYR A 195 -10.60 17.71 3.90
CA TYR A 195 -11.64 17.49 4.91
C TYR A 195 -11.76 18.63 5.93
N TYR A 196 -10.72 19.47 6.06
CA TYR A 196 -10.71 20.61 6.97
C TYR A 196 -11.32 21.88 6.36
N PHE A 197 -11.47 21.95 5.02
CA PHE A 197 -11.88 23.17 4.32
C PHE A 197 -13.19 23.03 3.54
N ARG A 198 -13.49 21.83 3.01
CA ARG A 198 -14.70 21.58 2.23
C ARG A 198 -15.96 21.86 3.05
N GLN A 199 -16.97 22.42 2.38
CA GLN A 199 -18.23 22.86 2.97
C GLN A 199 -19.42 21.98 2.54
N ASP A 200 -19.18 20.91 1.77
CA ASP A 200 -20.26 20.00 1.40
C ASP A 200 -20.83 19.28 2.64
N LYS A 201 -22.14 18.99 2.60
CA LYS A 201 -22.90 18.43 3.73
C LYS A 201 -22.27 17.15 4.28
N LYS A 202 -21.75 16.27 3.42
CA LYS A 202 -21.16 14.99 3.82
C LYS A 202 -19.83 15.22 4.56
N THR A 203 -18.98 16.12 4.08
CA THR A 203 -17.71 16.46 4.75
C THR A 203 -17.93 17.20 6.08
N LEU A 204 -18.90 18.11 6.15
CA LEU A 204 -19.28 18.77 7.41
C LEU A 204 -19.77 17.77 8.47
N ALA A 205 -20.54 16.76 8.06
CA ALA A 205 -20.96 15.68 8.94
C ALA A 205 -19.77 14.85 9.47
N ILE A 206 -18.77 14.55 8.63
CA ILE A 206 -17.53 13.89 9.06
C ILE A 206 -16.76 14.75 10.07
N ARG A 207 -16.61 16.06 9.82
CA ARG A 207 -15.91 16.97 10.75
C ARG A 207 -16.63 17.06 12.09
N SER A 208 -17.96 17.06 12.09
CA SER A 208 -18.77 17.00 13.32
C SER A 208 -18.58 15.66 14.06
N ALA A 209 -18.60 14.54 13.36
CA ALA A 209 -18.32 13.22 13.94
C ALA A 209 -16.90 13.14 14.53
N TYR A 210 -15.93 13.80 13.89
CA TYR A 210 -14.56 13.88 14.36
C TYR A 210 -14.43 14.65 15.67
N LEU A 211 -15.10 15.81 15.80
CA LEU A 211 -15.16 16.55 17.07
C LEU A 211 -15.78 15.72 18.20
N LYS A 212 -16.88 15.00 17.90
CA LYS A 212 -17.51 14.09 18.87
C LYS A 212 -16.57 12.94 19.26
N HIS A 213 -15.80 12.44 18.30
CA HIS A 213 -14.82 11.39 18.52
C HIS A 213 -13.73 11.82 19.49
N LEU A 214 -13.10 12.96 19.21
CA LEU A 214 -12.10 13.59 20.07
C LEU A 214 -12.65 13.81 21.49
N ALA A 215 -13.80 14.47 21.61
CA ALA A 215 -14.40 14.75 22.93
C ALA A 215 -14.69 13.47 23.71
N THR A 216 -15.13 12.39 23.05
CA THR A 216 -15.37 11.12 23.73
C THR A 216 -14.08 10.50 24.26
N LEU A 217 -13.00 10.50 23.48
CA LEU A 217 -11.71 10.01 23.94
C LEU A 217 -11.15 10.81 25.12
N PHE A 218 -11.31 12.14 25.11
CA PHE A 218 -10.87 12.96 26.25
C PHE A 218 -11.68 12.71 27.52
N ARG A 219 -12.98 12.40 27.42
CA ARG A 219 -13.75 11.94 28.58
C ARG A 219 -13.25 10.62 29.11
N MET A 220 -12.88 9.69 28.22
CA MET A 220 -12.25 8.42 28.62
C MET A 220 -10.85 8.61 29.24
N LEU A 221 -10.20 9.75 29.00
CA LEU A 221 -8.98 10.17 29.69
C LEU A 221 -9.24 10.94 31.01
N GLY A 222 -10.50 11.09 31.42
CA GLY A 222 -10.90 11.74 32.68
C GLY A 222 -11.27 13.22 32.57
N GLU A 223 -11.33 13.81 31.38
CA GLU A 223 -11.81 15.20 31.21
C GLU A 223 -13.33 15.27 31.38
N ASN A 224 -13.85 16.34 32.00
CA ASN A 224 -15.29 16.59 32.01
C ASN A 224 -15.80 16.99 30.60
N GLU A 225 -17.13 16.94 30.40
CA GLU A 225 -17.76 17.17 29.09
C GLU A 225 -17.39 18.52 28.45
N ASN A 226 -17.35 19.60 29.23
CA ASN A 226 -17.02 20.93 28.73
C ASN A 226 -15.55 21.04 28.32
N SER A 227 -14.64 20.54 29.17
CA SER A 227 -13.20 20.46 28.88
C SER A 227 -12.94 19.64 27.61
N ALA A 228 -13.52 18.45 27.53
CA ALA A 228 -13.34 17.54 26.40
C ALA A 228 -13.80 18.16 25.07
N ARG A 229 -14.91 18.90 25.06
CA ARG A 229 -15.39 19.62 23.86
C ARG A 229 -14.48 20.80 23.48
N ALA A 230 -13.99 21.55 24.46
CA ALA A 230 -13.05 22.65 24.22
C ALA A 230 -11.73 22.12 23.63
N ILE A 231 -11.22 21.03 24.20
CA ILE A 231 -10.01 20.34 23.70
C ILE A 231 -10.22 19.83 22.27
N ALA A 232 -11.34 19.17 21.98
CA ALA A 232 -11.66 18.69 20.63
C ALA A 232 -11.64 19.82 19.59
N LYS A 233 -12.24 20.98 19.91
CA LYS A 233 -12.23 22.17 19.04
C LYS A 233 -10.82 22.72 18.85
N SER A 234 -10.02 22.76 19.91
CA SER A 234 -8.63 23.21 19.86
C SER A 234 -7.77 22.31 18.95
N ILE A 235 -7.89 20.99 19.09
CA ILE A 235 -7.19 20.01 18.23
C ILE A 235 -7.59 20.21 16.77
N LEU A 236 -8.89 20.31 16.47
CA LEU A 236 -9.35 20.55 15.10
C LEU A 236 -8.78 21.86 14.54
N LYS A 237 -8.72 22.93 15.33
CA LYS A 237 -8.15 24.23 14.92
C LYS A 237 -6.65 24.11 14.61
N LEU A 238 -5.90 23.38 15.43
CA LEU A 238 -4.48 23.13 15.19
C LEU A 238 -4.25 22.29 13.93
N GLU A 239 -4.96 21.17 13.79
CA GLU A 239 -4.87 20.31 12.60
C GLU A 239 -5.31 21.06 11.33
N THR A 240 -6.30 21.96 11.41
CA THR A 240 -6.71 22.82 10.29
C THR A 240 -5.57 23.76 9.86
N ALA A 241 -4.81 24.32 10.81
CA ALA A 241 -3.65 25.15 10.50
C ALA A 241 -2.54 24.36 9.81
N LEU A 242 -2.30 23.11 10.22
CA LEU A 242 -1.35 22.20 9.56
C LEU A 242 -1.84 21.80 8.15
N ALA A 243 -3.12 21.49 8.00
CA ALA A 243 -3.74 21.11 6.73
C ALA A 243 -3.69 22.25 5.70
N LYS A 244 -3.71 23.51 6.15
CA LYS A 244 -3.69 24.68 5.26
C LYS A 244 -2.38 24.79 4.49
N GLU A 245 -1.28 24.34 5.10
CA GLU A 245 0.08 24.45 4.57
C GLU A 245 0.60 23.10 4.03
N SER A 246 -0.20 22.05 4.16
CA SER A 246 0.02 20.75 3.54
C SER A 246 -0.19 20.84 2.02
N MET A 247 0.66 20.19 1.23
CA MET A 247 0.41 19.99 -0.21
C MET A 247 -0.76 19.03 -0.42
N SER A 248 -1.55 19.24 -1.48
CA SER A 248 -2.55 18.27 -1.92
C SER A 248 -1.90 16.99 -2.44
N ARG A 249 -2.65 15.89 -2.51
CA ARG A 249 -2.14 14.63 -3.08
C ARG A 249 -1.74 14.77 -4.55
N THR A 250 -2.46 15.58 -5.31
CA THR A 250 -2.15 15.88 -6.72
C THR A 250 -0.82 16.62 -6.88
N GLN A 251 -0.53 17.60 -6.02
CA GLN A 251 0.76 18.31 -6.04
C GLN A 251 1.92 17.37 -5.69
N ARG A 252 1.69 16.41 -4.79
CA ARG A 252 2.71 15.48 -4.29
C ARG A 252 3.06 14.35 -5.25
N ARG A 253 2.32 14.19 -6.36
CA ARG A 253 2.63 13.19 -7.39
C ARG A 253 3.89 13.54 -8.18
N ASP A 254 4.23 14.82 -8.31
CA ASP A 254 5.41 15.26 -9.07
C ASP A 254 6.70 15.12 -8.21
N PRO A 255 7.64 14.21 -8.58
CA PRO A 255 8.90 14.04 -7.88
C PRO A 255 9.71 15.34 -7.75
N LYS A 256 9.61 16.25 -8.72
CA LYS A 256 10.32 17.54 -8.67
C LYS A 256 9.71 18.48 -7.63
N ALA A 257 8.39 18.45 -7.45
CA ALA A 257 7.68 19.28 -6.49
C ALA A 257 7.91 18.86 -5.04
N ILE A 258 8.38 17.64 -4.79
CA ILE A 258 8.65 17.11 -3.45
C ILE A 258 10.13 16.87 -3.16
N TYR A 259 11.03 17.35 -4.04
CA TYR A 259 12.47 17.15 -3.91
C TYR A 259 13.19 18.49 -3.70
N HIS A 260 13.41 18.82 -2.43
CA HIS A 260 14.15 20.00 -1.98
C HIS A 260 15.30 19.54 -1.07
N PRO A 261 16.42 19.06 -1.64
CA PRO A 261 17.56 18.62 -0.85
C PRO A 261 18.17 19.80 -0.10
N VAL A 262 18.38 19.61 1.20
CA VAL A 262 19.00 20.59 2.11
C VAL A 262 19.99 19.91 3.03
N HIS A 263 20.92 20.68 3.59
CA HIS A 263 21.75 20.27 4.71
C HIS A 263 21.16 20.74 6.04
N ARG A 264 21.60 20.13 7.15
CA ARG A 264 21.14 20.46 8.51
C ARG A 264 21.19 21.97 8.83
N LYS A 265 22.22 22.68 8.36
CA LYS A 265 22.35 24.14 8.56
C LYS A 265 21.21 24.93 7.90
N GLN A 266 20.75 24.51 6.72
CA GLN A 266 19.62 25.14 6.02
C GLN A 266 18.29 24.79 6.67
N LEU A 267 18.14 23.56 7.19
CA LEU A 267 16.94 23.13 7.91
C LEU A 267 16.67 24.00 9.16
N LYS A 268 17.72 24.38 9.90
CA LYS A 268 17.59 25.33 11.03
C LYS A 268 17.07 26.72 10.59
N LYS A 269 17.32 27.14 9.34
CA LYS A 269 16.77 28.40 8.80
C LYS A 269 15.29 28.27 8.42
N ILE A 270 14.83 27.06 8.09
CA ILE A 270 13.43 26.77 7.71
C ILE A 270 12.53 26.65 8.94
N MET A 271 13.03 25.98 9.98
CA MET A 271 12.30 25.73 11.23
C MET A 271 13.28 25.90 12.40
N SER A 272 13.35 27.13 12.90
CA SER A 272 14.32 27.60 13.90
C SER A 272 13.96 27.22 15.33
N ALA A 273 12.66 27.08 15.63
CA ALA A 273 12.13 26.71 16.93
C ALA A 273 12.53 25.28 17.33
N PHE A 274 12.74 24.41 16.34
CA PHE A 274 13.00 22.99 16.53
C PHE A 274 14.51 22.68 16.59
N SER A 275 14.93 21.99 17.64
CA SER A 275 16.31 21.60 17.84
C SER A 275 16.67 20.37 17.01
N TRP A 276 16.92 20.60 15.71
CA TRP A 276 17.33 19.55 14.78
C TRP A 276 18.60 18.80 15.21
N LYS A 277 19.52 19.48 15.92
CA LYS A 277 20.72 18.83 16.46
C LYS A 277 20.35 17.73 17.45
N ILE A 278 19.59 18.07 18.49
CA ILE A 278 19.13 17.12 19.50
C ILE A 278 18.25 16.04 18.87
N TYR A 279 17.35 16.47 17.97
CA TYR A 279 16.45 15.55 17.27
C TYR A 279 17.21 14.46 16.51
N PHE A 280 18.26 14.80 15.78
CA PHE A 280 19.04 13.80 15.06
C PHE A 280 20.03 13.05 15.95
N GLU A 281 20.60 13.69 16.99
CA GLU A 281 21.52 13.04 17.92
C GLU A 281 20.86 11.90 18.71
N THR A 282 19.69 12.12 19.29
CA THR A 282 18.98 11.08 20.04
C THR A 282 18.43 9.98 19.12
N LEU A 283 18.25 10.27 17.82
CA LEU A 283 17.92 9.26 16.83
C LEU A 283 19.15 8.49 16.31
N ALA A 284 20.36 8.77 16.82
CA ALA A 284 21.62 8.21 16.29
C ALA A 284 21.86 8.53 14.80
N LEU A 285 21.42 9.72 14.37
CA LEU A 285 21.57 10.25 13.02
C LEU A 285 22.48 11.49 13.04
N GLN A 286 23.61 11.44 13.75
CA GLN A 286 24.50 12.61 13.86
C GLN A 286 25.16 12.97 12.53
N GLN A 287 25.48 11.98 11.69
CA GLN A 287 26.19 12.15 10.42
C GLN A 287 25.23 12.09 9.22
N LEU A 288 24.26 13.03 9.19
CA LEU A 288 23.38 13.17 8.03
C LEU A 288 24.09 13.93 6.92
N GLY A 289 24.06 13.36 5.72
CA GLY A 289 24.40 14.06 4.48
C GLY A 289 23.27 14.99 4.04
N VAL A 290 22.75 14.75 2.84
CA VAL A 290 21.59 15.46 2.31
C VAL A 290 20.32 14.99 3.01
N ILE A 291 19.41 15.93 3.27
CA ILE A 291 18.07 15.69 3.80
C ILE A 291 17.09 16.24 2.77
N ASN A 292 16.16 15.44 2.28
CA ASN A 292 15.07 15.96 1.47
C ASN A 292 13.95 16.50 2.37
N ILE A 293 13.49 17.73 2.12
CA ILE A 293 12.30 18.30 2.75
C ILE A 293 11.19 18.41 1.70
N THR A 294 10.16 17.59 1.81
CA THR A 294 9.15 17.47 0.73
C THR A 294 8.34 18.75 0.56
N ASN A 295 8.04 19.45 1.66
CA ASN A 295 7.23 20.66 1.67
C ASN A 295 7.83 21.72 2.61
N PRO A 296 8.80 22.55 2.15
CA PRO A 296 9.39 23.60 2.96
C PRO A 296 8.38 24.61 3.54
N GLY A 297 7.25 24.83 2.87
CA GLY A 297 6.17 25.73 3.34
C GLY A 297 5.53 25.23 4.62
N PHE A 298 5.19 23.94 4.67
CA PHE A 298 4.64 23.29 5.86
C PHE A 298 5.55 23.44 7.08
N PHE A 299 6.85 23.18 6.94
CA PHE A 299 7.79 23.28 8.06
C PHE A 299 7.98 24.73 8.55
N ARG A 300 7.95 25.73 7.65
CA ARG A 300 7.94 27.15 8.05
C ARG A 300 6.67 27.50 8.83
N ALA A 301 5.53 26.95 8.45
CA ALA A 301 4.28 27.18 9.16
C ALA A 301 4.26 26.49 10.53
N LEU A 302 4.76 25.25 10.60
CA LEU A 302 4.91 24.52 11.86
C LEU A 302 5.84 25.28 12.82
N ASP A 303 6.93 25.86 12.33
CA ASP A 303 7.81 26.73 13.12
C ASP A 303 7.05 27.87 13.80
N LYS A 304 6.20 28.58 13.04
CA LYS A 304 5.34 29.65 13.56
C LYS A 304 4.35 29.14 14.59
N LEU A 305 3.74 27.97 14.35
CA LEU A 305 2.77 27.37 15.27
C LEU A 305 3.41 26.98 16.61
N LEU A 306 4.68 26.56 16.63
CA LEU A 306 5.39 26.24 17.87
C LEU A 306 5.57 27.46 18.79
N TYR A 307 5.73 28.66 18.22
CA TYR A 307 5.78 29.90 19.00
C TYR A 307 4.41 30.45 19.38
N GLN A 308 3.43 30.35 18.47
CA GLN A 308 2.13 31.01 18.61
C GLN A 308 1.13 30.23 19.47
N ARG A 309 1.27 28.90 19.56
CA ARG A 309 0.30 28.03 20.25
C ARG A 309 0.79 27.70 21.66
N PRO A 310 -0.07 27.80 22.68
CA PRO A 310 0.34 27.45 24.03
C PRO A 310 0.60 25.94 24.15
N LEU A 311 1.54 25.56 25.02
CA LEU A 311 1.95 24.16 25.21
C LEU A 311 0.80 23.23 25.58
N SER A 312 -0.25 23.73 26.23
CA SER A 312 -1.46 22.96 26.55
C SER A 312 -2.18 22.43 25.30
N GLU A 313 -2.20 23.18 24.19
CA GLU A 313 -2.77 22.72 22.92
C GLU A 313 -1.94 21.58 22.34
N TRP A 314 -0.60 21.70 22.38
CA TRP A 314 0.32 20.65 21.93
C TRP A 314 0.22 19.39 22.79
N LYS A 315 0.10 19.51 24.12
CA LYS A 315 -0.12 18.36 25.01
C LYS A 315 -1.38 17.59 24.63
N ASN A 316 -2.49 18.30 24.42
CA ASN A 316 -3.75 17.67 24.05
C ASN A 316 -3.67 17.04 22.65
N TYR A 317 -3.05 17.72 21.69
CA TYR A 317 -2.76 17.15 20.39
C TYR A 317 -1.98 15.84 20.51
N LEU A 318 -0.90 15.79 21.28
CA LEU A 318 -0.08 14.58 21.46
C LEU A 318 -0.84 13.46 22.18
N ARG A 319 -1.67 13.76 23.19
CA ARG A 319 -2.56 12.77 23.83
C ARG A 319 -3.51 12.14 22.80
N TRP A 320 -4.09 12.96 21.92
CA TRP A 320 -4.92 12.48 20.83
C TRP A 320 -4.14 11.61 19.83
N ARG A 321 -2.98 12.07 19.35
CA ARG A 321 -2.17 11.30 18.39
C ARG A 321 -1.75 9.94 18.97
N LEU A 322 -1.39 9.89 20.25
CA LEU A 322 -1.07 8.65 20.94
C LEU A 322 -2.26 7.68 20.96
N LEU A 323 -3.46 8.17 21.32
CA LEU A 323 -4.67 7.34 21.30
C LEU A 323 -5.03 6.88 19.88
N ALA A 324 -4.89 7.74 18.87
CA ALA A 324 -5.12 7.37 17.47
C ALA A 324 -4.22 6.20 17.04
N ALA A 325 -2.95 6.21 17.45
CA ALA A 325 -1.99 5.16 17.14
C ALA A 325 -2.25 3.82 17.88
N THR A 326 -2.94 3.85 19.03
CA THR A 326 -2.98 2.71 19.96
C THR A 326 -4.37 2.15 20.27
N SER A 327 -5.45 2.89 20.01
CA SER A 327 -6.82 2.51 20.41
C SER A 327 -7.26 1.13 19.94
N HIS A 328 -6.76 0.67 18.77
CA HIS A 328 -7.07 -0.65 18.24
C HIS A 328 -6.51 -1.83 19.07
N ALA A 329 -5.54 -1.56 19.95
CA ALA A 329 -4.81 -2.52 20.77
C ALA A 329 -5.09 -2.40 22.28
N LEU A 330 -5.97 -1.47 22.68
CA LEU A 330 -6.38 -1.25 24.07
C LEU A 330 -7.64 -2.07 24.43
N SER A 331 -8.31 -1.69 25.52
CA SER A 331 -9.59 -2.26 25.94
C SER A 331 -10.74 -1.98 24.96
N ALA A 332 -11.81 -2.77 25.05
CA ALA A 332 -12.96 -2.71 24.15
C ALA A 332 -13.54 -1.30 23.97
N PRO A 333 -13.73 -0.46 25.01
CA PRO A 333 -14.24 0.90 24.82
C PRO A 333 -13.42 1.77 23.86
N PHE A 334 -12.08 1.65 23.85
CA PHE A 334 -11.23 2.40 22.92
C PHE A 334 -11.33 1.86 21.49
N VAL A 335 -11.39 0.53 21.35
CA VAL A 335 -11.59 -0.12 20.05
C VAL A 335 -12.93 0.30 19.45
N ASP A 336 -13.99 0.28 20.25
CA ASP A 336 -15.36 0.62 19.84
C ASP A 336 -15.46 2.10 19.48
N GLN A 337 -14.87 2.99 20.28
CA GLN A 337 -14.86 4.42 20.00
C GLN A 337 -14.06 4.78 18.75
N ASN A 338 -12.93 4.12 18.52
CA ASN A 338 -12.16 4.26 17.29
C ASN A 338 -12.95 3.75 16.07
N PHE A 339 -13.65 2.62 16.19
CA PHE A 339 -14.52 2.10 15.14
C PHE A 339 -15.72 3.02 14.87
N SER A 340 -16.34 3.58 15.90
CA SER A 340 -17.50 4.46 15.75
C SER A 340 -17.21 5.68 14.87
N PHE A 341 -15.97 6.19 14.89
CA PHE A 341 -15.56 7.27 13.99
C PHE A 341 -15.16 6.75 12.61
N ASN A 342 -14.27 5.75 12.56
CA ASN A 342 -13.77 5.20 11.29
C ASN A 342 -14.88 4.61 10.40
N SER A 343 -15.95 4.07 11.00
CA SER A 343 -17.13 3.60 10.27
C SER A 343 -17.85 4.72 9.50
N LYS A 344 -17.71 6.00 9.89
CA LYS A 344 -18.24 7.13 9.12
C LYS A 344 -17.48 7.36 7.82
N LEU A 345 -16.19 7.03 7.80
CA LEU A 345 -15.33 7.12 6.62
C LEU A 345 -15.40 5.86 5.75
N SER A 346 -15.51 4.69 6.38
CA SER A 346 -15.48 3.39 5.68
C SER A 346 -16.86 2.84 5.31
N GLY A 347 -17.91 3.28 6.00
CA GLY A 347 -19.26 2.72 5.91
C GLY A 347 -19.43 1.32 6.51
N SER A 348 -18.39 0.69 7.06
CA SER A 348 -18.51 -0.63 7.70
C SER A 348 -19.47 -0.57 8.89
N LYS A 349 -20.35 -1.57 9.02
CA LYS A 349 -21.35 -1.62 10.08
C LYS A 349 -20.87 -2.33 11.33
N GLU A 350 -19.91 -3.24 11.20
CA GLU A 350 -19.37 -4.02 12.31
C GLU A 350 -17.83 -3.99 12.39
N ILE A 351 -17.29 -4.27 13.58
CA ILE A 351 -15.86 -4.43 13.78
C ILE A 351 -15.46 -5.81 13.25
N LYS A 352 -14.32 -5.89 12.55
CA LYS A 352 -13.75 -7.19 12.15
C LYS A 352 -13.49 -8.08 13.38
N PRO A 353 -13.71 -9.40 13.27
CA PRO A 353 -13.40 -10.34 14.34
C PRO A 353 -11.98 -10.14 14.88
N ARG A 354 -11.80 -10.27 16.20
CA ARG A 354 -10.53 -9.99 16.89
C ARG A 354 -9.36 -10.75 16.28
N TRP A 355 -9.52 -12.05 16.00
CA TRP A 355 -8.47 -12.88 15.36
C TRP A 355 -7.96 -12.29 14.06
N ARG A 356 -8.83 -11.65 13.26
CA ARG A 356 -8.45 -11.06 11.98
C ARG A 356 -7.70 -9.75 12.18
N ARG A 357 -8.15 -8.91 13.12
CA ARG A 357 -7.45 -7.67 13.48
C ARG A 357 -6.05 -7.96 14.02
N VAL A 358 -5.93 -8.96 14.88
CA VAL A 358 -4.64 -9.39 15.45
C VAL A 358 -3.76 -10.02 14.38
N ALA A 359 -4.31 -10.89 13.52
CA ALA A 359 -3.54 -11.48 12.42
C ALA A 359 -3.03 -10.42 11.42
N ASP A 360 -3.85 -9.42 11.07
CA ASP A 360 -3.45 -8.31 10.20
C ASP A 360 -2.30 -7.50 10.85
N GLU A 361 -2.36 -7.26 12.16
CA GLU A 361 -1.32 -6.53 12.90
C GLU A 361 -0.03 -7.36 13.10
N SER A 362 -0.15 -8.66 13.40
CA SER A 362 0.97 -9.60 13.37
C SER A 362 1.65 -9.61 12.01
N ASN A 363 0.86 -9.62 10.93
CA ASN A 363 1.38 -9.58 9.57
C ASN A 363 2.09 -8.25 9.24
N ARG A 364 1.62 -7.13 9.80
CA ARG A 364 2.27 -5.83 9.63
C ARG A 364 3.66 -5.77 10.26
N ILE A 365 3.80 -6.27 11.50
CA ILE A 365 5.05 -6.20 12.26
C ILE A 365 6.00 -7.35 11.88
N LEU A 366 5.51 -8.59 11.92
CA LEU A 366 6.27 -9.83 11.73
C LEU A 366 6.14 -10.42 10.32
N GLY A 367 5.65 -9.64 9.35
CA GLY A 367 5.27 -10.13 8.02
C GLY A 367 6.36 -10.92 7.28
N PHE A 368 7.64 -10.54 7.39
CA PHE A 368 8.70 -11.32 6.73
C PHE A 368 9.03 -12.62 7.44
N ALA A 369 8.90 -12.68 8.78
CA ALA A 369 9.07 -13.92 9.54
C ALA A 369 7.91 -14.89 9.26
N ILE A 370 6.67 -14.39 9.27
CA ILE A 370 5.47 -15.14 8.87
C ILE A 370 5.58 -15.58 7.40
N GLY A 371 6.08 -14.70 6.54
CA GLY A 371 6.22 -14.95 5.11
C GLY A 371 7.15 -16.10 4.77
N ARG A 372 8.19 -16.32 5.58
CA ARG A 372 9.08 -17.47 5.45
C ARG A 372 8.34 -18.79 5.66
N LEU A 373 7.47 -18.85 6.67
CA LEU A 373 6.61 -20.00 6.95
C LEU A 373 5.52 -20.16 5.87
N TYR A 374 4.92 -19.04 5.45
CA TYR A 374 3.88 -19.02 4.43
C TYR A 374 4.34 -19.63 3.11
N VAL A 375 5.49 -19.21 2.58
CA VAL A 375 5.95 -19.72 1.28
C VAL A 375 6.41 -21.17 1.34
N SER A 376 6.93 -21.64 2.48
CA SER A 376 7.26 -23.07 2.64
C SER A 376 6.01 -23.96 2.63
N LEU A 377 4.85 -23.44 3.04
CA LEU A 377 3.61 -24.20 3.15
C LEU A 377 2.71 -24.05 1.92
N TYR A 378 2.68 -22.87 1.29
CA TYR A 378 1.61 -22.50 0.35
C TYR A 378 2.06 -22.02 -1.04
N PHE A 379 3.37 -21.93 -1.32
CA PHE A 379 3.85 -21.44 -2.62
C PHE A 379 4.75 -22.46 -3.36
N PRO A 380 4.18 -23.30 -4.24
CA PRO A 380 4.94 -24.32 -4.96
C PRO A 380 5.85 -23.72 -6.05
N ALA A 381 6.98 -24.40 -6.32
CA ALA A 381 7.97 -23.94 -7.30
C ALA A 381 7.44 -23.87 -8.74
N SER A 382 6.45 -24.71 -9.09
CA SER A 382 5.82 -24.75 -10.42
C SER A 382 5.08 -23.46 -10.76
N SER A 383 4.30 -22.91 -9.82
CA SER A 383 3.58 -21.63 -10.01
C SER A 383 4.54 -20.47 -10.28
N LYS A 384 5.70 -20.47 -9.60
CA LYS A 384 6.73 -19.46 -9.83
C LYS A 384 7.27 -19.50 -11.26
N LYS A 385 7.55 -20.69 -11.80
CA LYS A 385 8.06 -20.84 -13.17
C LYS A 385 7.06 -20.29 -14.19
N ARG A 386 5.78 -20.68 -14.07
CA ARG A 386 4.76 -20.27 -15.04
C ARG A 386 4.54 -18.76 -15.07
N VAL A 387 4.54 -18.11 -13.91
CA VAL A 387 4.41 -16.64 -13.82
C VAL A 387 5.61 -15.92 -14.45
N ILE A 388 6.82 -16.48 -14.33
CA ILE A 388 8.01 -15.94 -14.99
C ILE A 388 7.88 -16.01 -16.52
N ASP A 389 7.27 -17.07 -17.07
CA ASP A 389 7.05 -17.19 -18.51
C ASP A 389 6.10 -16.10 -19.03
N ILE A 390 4.95 -15.90 -18.36
CA ILE A 390 3.98 -14.83 -18.70
C ILE A 390 4.68 -13.47 -18.64
N LEU A 391 5.48 -13.24 -17.60
CA LEU A 391 6.23 -12.00 -17.43
C LEU A 391 7.19 -11.75 -18.60
N ASN A 392 7.99 -12.75 -18.97
CA ASN A 392 8.93 -12.62 -20.08
C ASN A 392 8.22 -12.28 -21.39
N ASN A 393 7.05 -12.89 -21.64
CA ASN A 393 6.24 -12.60 -22.81
C ASN A 393 5.72 -11.14 -22.82
N ILE A 394 5.27 -10.64 -21.66
CA ILE A 394 4.82 -9.25 -21.52
C ILE A 394 5.99 -8.27 -21.71
N ARG A 395 7.15 -8.56 -21.13
CA ARG A 395 8.36 -7.76 -21.32
C ARG A 395 8.76 -7.70 -22.80
N GLN A 396 8.69 -8.83 -23.50
CA GLN A 396 8.99 -8.91 -24.93
C GLN A 396 7.97 -8.11 -25.76
N ALA A 397 6.67 -8.23 -25.47
CA ALA A 397 5.62 -7.47 -26.15
C ALA A 397 5.82 -5.96 -26.00
N LEU A 398 6.14 -5.48 -24.79
CA LEU A 398 6.46 -4.06 -24.59
C LEU A 398 7.72 -3.64 -25.34
N ARG A 399 8.76 -4.48 -25.36
CA ARG A 399 9.98 -4.19 -26.13
C ARG A 399 9.64 -3.96 -27.60
N THR A 400 8.90 -4.87 -28.22
CA THR A 400 8.47 -4.77 -29.62
C THR A 400 7.60 -3.55 -29.88
N ASN A 401 6.70 -3.21 -28.94
CA ASN A 401 5.92 -1.97 -29.03
C ASN A 401 6.83 -0.73 -29.00
N LEU A 402 7.78 -0.63 -28.05
CA LEU A 402 8.71 0.50 -27.98
C LEU A 402 9.58 0.63 -29.24
N GLU A 403 10.04 -0.48 -29.81
CA GLU A 403 10.85 -0.49 -31.04
C GLU A 403 10.10 0.11 -32.25
N THR A 404 8.78 -0.01 -32.28
CA THR A 404 7.92 0.35 -33.41
C THR A 404 7.04 1.59 -33.18
N LEU A 405 7.06 2.18 -31.97
CA LEU A 405 6.19 3.29 -31.60
C LEU A 405 6.53 4.57 -32.40
N ALA A 406 5.65 4.91 -33.34
CA ALA A 406 5.91 5.91 -34.38
C ALA A 406 6.09 7.35 -33.85
N TRP A 407 5.49 7.68 -32.71
CA TRP A 407 5.55 9.04 -32.17
C TRP A 407 6.82 9.33 -31.35
N LEU A 408 7.58 8.30 -30.93
CA LEU A 408 8.84 8.47 -30.23
C LEU A 408 10.00 8.74 -31.18
N GLU A 409 10.80 9.73 -30.84
CA GLU A 409 12.08 9.97 -31.53
C GLU A 409 13.10 8.89 -31.17
N PRO A 410 14.08 8.59 -32.06
CA PRO A 410 15.03 7.49 -31.88
C PRO A 410 15.78 7.51 -30.54
N SER A 411 16.13 8.69 -30.02
CA SER A 411 16.85 8.85 -28.76
C SER A 411 15.99 8.47 -27.54
N THR A 412 14.76 8.98 -27.45
CA THR A 412 13.81 8.61 -26.38
C THR A 412 13.47 7.12 -26.45
N ARG A 413 13.32 6.56 -27.67
CA ARG A 413 13.10 5.13 -27.89
C ARG A 413 14.23 4.28 -27.32
N GLN A 414 15.49 4.61 -27.66
CA GLN A 414 16.65 3.89 -27.15
C GLN A 414 16.76 3.97 -25.62
N ALA A 415 16.45 5.14 -25.03
CA ALA A 415 16.43 5.32 -23.58
C ALA A 415 15.33 4.48 -22.90
N ALA A 416 14.14 4.41 -23.50
CA ALA A 416 13.03 3.59 -22.99
C ALA A 416 13.37 2.10 -23.04
N ILE A 417 13.95 1.62 -24.14
CA ILE A 417 14.43 0.23 -24.27
C ILE A 417 15.51 -0.06 -23.23
N LYS A 418 16.50 0.83 -23.07
CA LYS A 418 17.55 0.68 -22.04
C LYS A 418 16.96 0.58 -20.63
N LYS A 419 15.92 1.37 -20.34
CA LYS A 419 15.23 1.32 -19.04
C LYS A 419 14.49 -0.01 -18.84
N LEU A 420 13.75 -0.48 -19.86
CA LEU A 420 13.09 -1.78 -19.83
C LEU A 420 14.11 -2.91 -19.63
N ASP A 421 15.25 -2.83 -20.30
CA ASP A 421 16.30 -3.84 -20.23
C ASP A 421 16.94 -3.93 -18.84
N ALA A 422 17.12 -2.78 -18.19
CA ALA A 422 17.64 -2.68 -16.83
C ALA A 422 16.62 -3.04 -15.74
N MET A 423 15.33 -3.21 -16.08
CA MET A 423 14.28 -3.44 -15.10
C MET A 423 14.44 -4.79 -14.39
N ARG A 424 14.50 -4.75 -13.06
CA ARG A 424 14.72 -5.93 -12.20
C ARG A 424 13.41 -6.59 -11.79
N LEU A 425 13.44 -7.90 -11.60
CA LEU A 425 12.26 -8.72 -11.31
C LEU A 425 12.41 -9.44 -9.97
N LYS A 426 11.40 -9.35 -9.11
CA LYS A 426 11.34 -10.03 -7.81
C LYS A 426 10.01 -10.78 -7.67
N ILE A 427 10.06 -12.11 -7.73
CA ILE A 427 8.86 -12.96 -7.79
C ILE A 427 8.80 -13.92 -6.60
N GLY A 428 7.65 -13.95 -5.93
CA GLY A 428 7.34 -14.85 -4.82
C GLY A 428 7.82 -14.33 -3.46
N TYR A 429 9.14 -14.38 -3.24
CA TYR A 429 9.75 -14.15 -1.92
C TYR A 429 11.22 -13.69 -2.00
N PRO A 430 11.74 -13.04 -0.95
CA PRO A 430 13.12 -12.55 -0.94
C PRO A 430 14.14 -13.68 -0.81
N ARG A 431 15.38 -13.42 -1.29
CA ARG A 431 16.53 -14.32 -1.09
C ARG A 431 17.13 -14.21 0.31
N SER A 432 16.92 -13.08 0.99
CA SER A 432 17.43 -12.80 2.33
C SER A 432 16.27 -12.31 3.21
N TRP A 433 16.22 -12.81 4.44
CA TRP A 433 15.13 -12.52 5.36
C TRP A 433 15.47 -11.35 6.28
N ARG A 434 14.43 -10.63 6.73
CA ARG A 434 14.57 -9.56 7.71
C ARG A 434 15.01 -10.15 9.05
N ASP A 435 15.97 -9.51 9.69
CA ASP A 435 16.35 -9.85 11.06
C ASP A 435 15.35 -9.24 12.06
N TYR A 436 14.87 -10.08 12.97
CA TYR A 436 13.92 -9.72 14.04
C TYR A 436 14.56 -9.86 15.43
N SER A 437 15.88 -10.01 15.53
CA SER A 437 16.61 -10.19 16.79
C SER A 437 16.30 -9.08 17.81
N SER A 438 16.31 -7.82 17.39
CA SER A 438 16.07 -6.64 18.22
C SER A 438 14.59 -6.37 18.56
N LEU A 439 13.65 -7.04 17.90
CA LEU A 439 12.22 -6.89 18.19
C LEU A 439 11.88 -7.54 19.54
N LYS A 440 11.35 -6.73 20.45
CA LYS A 440 10.87 -7.18 21.75
C LYS A 440 9.39 -7.51 21.68
N VAL A 441 9.04 -8.74 22.05
CA VAL A 441 7.66 -9.20 22.21
C VAL A 441 7.56 -9.88 23.57
N SER A 442 6.49 -9.62 24.30
CA SER A 442 6.24 -10.27 25.59
C SER A 442 4.79 -10.66 25.75
N ARG A 443 4.49 -11.55 26.71
CA ARG A 443 3.12 -11.89 27.09
C ARG A 443 2.42 -10.82 27.95
N ARG A 444 3.05 -9.66 28.22
CA ARG A 444 2.58 -8.69 29.22
C ARG A 444 1.45 -7.78 28.73
N SER A 445 1.57 -7.18 27.55
CA SER A 445 0.59 -6.22 27.03
C SER A 445 0.62 -6.17 25.52
N TYR A 446 -0.55 -6.31 24.89
CA TYR A 446 -0.68 -6.18 23.44
C TYR A 446 -0.35 -4.76 22.96
N ALA A 447 -0.87 -3.73 23.64
CA ALA A 447 -0.57 -2.33 23.32
C ALA A 447 0.94 -2.03 23.39
N ARG A 448 1.68 -2.57 24.36
CA ARG A 448 3.15 -2.43 24.35
C ARG A 448 3.79 -3.18 23.19
N ASN A 449 3.37 -4.40 22.89
CA ASN A 449 3.91 -5.13 21.74
C ASN A 449 3.69 -4.36 20.42
N VAL A 450 2.56 -3.67 20.25
CA VAL A 450 2.31 -2.78 19.10
C VAL A 450 3.29 -1.61 19.06
N LEU A 451 3.53 -0.93 20.18
CA LEU A 451 4.48 0.19 20.27
C LEU A 451 5.94 -0.27 20.03
N GLU A 452 6.35 -1.40 20.61
CA GLU A 452 7.67 -2.01 20.36
C GLU A 452 7.82 -2.45 18.89
N GLY A 453 6.76 -3.00 18.29
CA GLY A 453 6.73 -3.35 16.88
C GLY A 453 6.87 -2.15 15.96
N ASN A 454 6.19 -1.04 16.28
CA ASN A 454 6.37 0.24 15.58
C ASN A 454 7.79 0.76 15.70
N ALA A 455 8.34 0.77 16.92
CA ALA A 455 9.70 1.23 17.17
C ALA A 455 10.75 0.41 16.43
N PHE A 456 10.59 -0.91 16.38
CA PHE A 456 11.44 -1.79 15.59
C PHE A 456 11.38 -1.45 14.09
N LEU A 457 10.18 -1.30 13.51
CA LEU A 457 10.03 -1.00 12.09
C LEU A 457 10.58 0.38 11.73
N ILE A 458 10.33 1.40 12.55
CA ILE A 458 10.81 2.76 12.32
C ILE A 458 12.33 2.82 12.46
N ARG A 459 12.89 2.25 13.53
CA ARG A 459 14.34 2.17 13.73
C ARG A 459 15.03 1.54 12.54
N ARG A 460 14.49 0.41 12.04
CA ARG A 460 15.00 -0.26 10.85
C ARG A 460 15.05 0.65 9.62
N GLU A 461 14.03 1.47 9.39
CA GLU A 461 14.04 2.41 8.25
C GLU A 461 15.04 3.56 8.48
N LEU A 462 15.12 4.09 9.69
CA LEU A 462 16.07 5.16 10.02
C LEU A 462 17.53 4.70 9.93
N ASP A 463 17.84 3.47 10.31
CA ASP A 463 19.19 2.90 10.27
C ASP A 463 19.73 2.73 8.83
N LYS A 464 18.86 2.86 7.81
CA LYS A 464 19.28 2.88 6.40
C LYS A 464 19.82 4.23 5.96
N ILE A 465 19.50 5.32 6.66
CA ILE A 465 19.88 6.67 6.22
C ILE A 465 21.41 6.78 6.19
N GLY A 466 21.96 7.29 5.09
CA GLY A 466 23.40 7.41 4.86
C GLY A 466 24.06 6.12 4.35
N SER A 467 23.29 5.04 4.18
CA SER A 467 23.79 3.77 3.61
C SER A 467 23.55 3.68 2.10
N ARG A 468 24.20 2.70 1.45
CA ARG A 468 23.91 2.35 0.05
C ARG A 468 22.58 1.61 -0.04
N THR A 469 21.83 1.88 -1.11
CA THR A 469 20.57 1.21 -1.42
C THR A 469 20.73 -0.31 -1.49
N ASN A 470 19.97 -1.03 -0.66
CA ASN A 470 19.95 -2.49 -0.69
C ASN A 470 19.05 -2.99 -1.82
N GLN A 471 19.67 -3.39 -2.92
CA GLN A 471 18.99 -3.94 -4.09
C GLN A 471 18.18 -5.23 -3.84
N ASN A 472 18.43 -5.94 -2.73
CA ASN A 472 17.71 -7.17 -2.37
C ASN A 472 16.50 -6.93 -1.46
N GLU A 473 16.26 -5.69 -1.01
CA GLU A 473 15.15 -5.38 -0.11
C GLU A 473 13.78 -5.52 -0.79
N TRP A 474 12.78 -5.98 -0.03
CA TRP A 474 11.38 -6.03 -0.45
C TRP A 474 10.55 -5.08 0.42
N LEU A 475 9.60 -4.39 -0.21
CA LEU A 475 8.66 -3.49 0.48
C LEU A 475 7.36 -4.20 0.92
N MET A 476 7.12 -5.41 0.41
CA MET A 476 5.96 -6.23 0.75
C MET A 476 6.40 -7.63 1.19
N SER A 477 5.73 -8.17 2.21
CA SER A 477 5.90 -9.55 2.63
C SER A 477 5.39 -10.54 1.57
N PRO A 478 5.94 -11.76 1.47
CA PRO A 478 5.56 -12.75 0.45
C PRO A 478 4.05 -13.03 0.32
N GLN A 479 3.31 -13.04 1.42
CA GLN A 479 1.88 -13.35 1.51
C GLN A 479 0.96 -12.16 1.15
N SER A 480 1.53 -11.01 0.82
CA SER A 480 0.75 -9.83 0.41
C SER A 480 -0.02 -10.09 -0.88
N VAL A 481 -1.28 -9.67 -0.91
CA VAL A 481 -2.11 -9.64 -2.13
C VAL A 481 -2.03 -8.25 -2.74
N ASN A 482 -0.93 -8.01 -3.44
CA ASN A 482 -0.67 -6.80 -4.23
C ASN A 482 0.54 -7.04 -5.15
N ALA A 483 0.91 -6.05 -5.98
CA ALA A 483 2.21 -5.95 -6.64
C ALA A 483 2.72 -4.50 -6.53
N TYR A 484 3.98 -4.25 -6.91
CA TYR A 484 4.48 -2.87 -6.98
C TYR A 484 5.65 -2.70 -7.97
N TYR A 485 5.78 -1.48 -8.48
CA TYR A 485 6.97 -0.93 -9.11
C TYR A 485 7.68 0.08 -8.20
N ASN A 486 9.01 0.03 -8.15
CA ASN A 486 9.82 1.05 -7.49
C ASN A 486 10.65 1.82 -8.54
N PRO A 487 10.40 3.13 -8.75
CA PRO A 487 11.10 3.92 -9.77
C PRO A 487 12.59 4.06 -9.52
N SER A 488 13.03 4.27 -8.28
CA SER A 488 14.45 4.48 -7.95
C SER A 488 15.27 3.20 -7.99
N MET A 489 14.62 2.03 -7.90
CA MET A 489 15.28 0.74 -8.08
C MET A 489 15.08 0.13 -9.46
N ASN A 490 14.23 0.77 -10.29
CA ASN A 490 13.74 0.25 -11.57
C ASN A 490 13.39 -1.25 -11.45
N GLU A 491 12.50 -1.60 -10.53
CA GLU A 491 12.15 -3.00 -10.26
C GLU A 491 10.64 -3.20 -10.10
N ILE A 492 10.16 -4.35 -10.57
CA ILE A 492 8.81 -4.85 -10.27
C ILE A 492 8.88 -6.01 -9.29
N VAL A 493 7.90 -6.06 -8.39
CA VAL A 493 7.84 -7.06 -7.32
C VAL A 493 6.44 -7.64 -7.24
N ILE A 494 6.37 -8.98 -7.32
CA ILE A 494 5.12 -9.74 -7.29
C ILE A 494 5.23 -10.81 -6.19
N PRO A 495 4.69 -10.55 -4.98
CA PRO A 495 4.66 -11.48 -3.87
C PRO A 495 3.93 -12.79 -4.19
N ALA A 496 4.29 -13.88 -3.52
CA ALA A 496 3.63 -15.18 -3.66
C ALA A 496 2.12 -15.13 -3.41
N GLY A 497 1.68 -14.28 -2.48
CA GLY A 497 0.30 -14.19 -2.03
C GLY A 497 -0.70 -13.74 -3.09
N ILE A 498 -0.27 -13.06 -4.16
CA ILE A 498 -1.15 -12.71 -5.29
C ILE A 498 -1.14 -13.77 -6.41
N LEU A 499 -0.18 -14.70 -6.41
CA LEU A 499 0.04 -15.69 -7.49
C LEU A 499 -0.81 -16.95 -7.31
N GLN A 500 -2.12 -16.75 -7.21
CA GLN A 500 -3.14 -17.78 -7.00
C GLN A 500 -4.52 -17.27 -7.47
N PRO A 501 -5.53 -18.14 -7.60
CA PRO A 501 -6.84 -17.73 -8.06
C PRO A 501 -7.46 -16.63 -7.18
N PRO A 502 -8.17 -15.66 -7.76
CA PRO A 502 -8.57 -15.56 -9.18
C PRO A 502 -7.57 -14.82 -10.08
N PHE A 503 -6.36 -14.49 -9.61
CA PHE A 503 -5.38 -13.73 -10.39
C PHE A 503 -4.58 -14.63 -11.34
N PHE A 504 -4.19 -15.80 -10.83
CA PHE A 504 -3.42 -16.78 -11.57
C PHE A 504 -3.88 -18.18 -11.20
N ASP A 505 -4.24 -18.98 -12.20
CA ASP A 505 -4.58 -20.39 -12.03
C ASP A 505 -3.87 -21.20 -13.12
N SER A 506 -3.00 -22.13 -12.74
CA SER A 506 -2.26 -22.95 -13.69
C SER A 506 -3.14 -23.89 -14.51
N ASN A 507 -4.38 -24.12 -14.07
CA ASN A 507 -5.34 -24.99 -14.74
C ASN A 507 -6.38 -24.20 -15.56
N ALA A 508 -6.41 -22.87 -15.44
CA ALA A 508 -7.34 -22.05 -16.21
C ALA A 508 -6.84 -21.80 -17.65
N PRO A 509 -7.75 -21.52 -18.59
CA PRO A 509 -7.40 -21.01 -19.90
C PRO A 509 -6.42 -19.84 -19.85
N GLU A 510 -5.43 -19.86 -20.73
CA GLU A 510 -4.37 -18.83 -20.75
C GLU A 510 -4.92 -17.43 -20.93
N ALA A 511 -5.97 -17.24 -21.73
CA ALA A 511 -6.61 -15.94 -21.88
C ALA A 511 -7.01 -15.32 -20.54
N LEU A 512 -7.53 -16.11 -19.59
CA LEU A 512 -7.89 -15.62 -18.25
C LEU A 512 -6.66 -15.18 -17.46
N ASN A 513 -5.57 -15.95 -17.52
CA ASN A 513 -4.30 -15.59 -16.86
C ASN A 513 -3.69 -14.31 -17.45
N TYR A 514 -3.64 -14.17 -18.78
CA TYR A 514 -3.16 -12.95 -19.42
C TYR A 514 -4.06 -11.75 -19.14
N GLY A 515 -5.38 -11.93 -19.13
CA GLY A 515 -6.35 -10.89 -18.78
C GLY A 515 -6.26 -10.46 -17.31
N ALA A 516 -5.85 -11.36 -16.41
CA ALA A 516 -5.71 -11.10 -14.98
C ALA A 516 -4.25 -10.81 -14.57
N ILE A 517 -3.47 -11.83 -14.16
CA ILE A 517 -2.08 -11.61 -13.72
C ILE A 517 -1.20 -11.00 -14.82
N GLY A 518 -1.48 -11.28 -16.09
CA GLY A 518 -0.76 -10.65 -17.20
C GLY A 518 -0.99 -9.14 -17.24
N ALA A 519 -2.24 -8.69 -17.12
CA ALA A 519 -2.56 -7.27 -17.03
C ALA A 519 -1.91 -6.62 -15.79
N VAL A 520 -1.83 -7.32 -14.64
CA VAL A 520 -1.12 -6.84 -13.44
C VAL A 520 0.38 -6.70 -13.71
N ILE A 521 1.03 -7.70 -14.32
CA ILE A 521 2.46 -7.61 -14.68
C ILE A 521 2.70 -6.44 -15.64
N GLY A 522 1.86 -6.30 -16.67
CA GLY A 522 1.94 -5.19 -17.61
C GLY A 522 1.76 -3.84 -16.92
N HIS A 523 0.83 -3.75 -15.96
CA HIS A 523 0.58 -2.57 -15.14
C HIS A 523 1.85 -2.16 -14.37
N GLU A 524 2.48 -3.09 -13.64
CA GLU A 524 3.71 -2.78 -12.89
C GLU A 524 4.88 -2.40 -13.81
N ILE A 525 5.06 -3.04 -14.96
CA ILE A 525 6.09 -2.65 -15.92
C ILE A 525 5.82 -1.24 -16.47
N SER A 526 4.55 -0.92 -16.74
CA SER A 526 4.15 0.36 -17.30
C SER A 526 4.29 1.53 -16.32
N HIS A 527 4.30 1.29 -15.00
CA HIS A 527 4.68 2.33 -14.03
C HIS A 527 6.10 2.86 -14.23
N GLY A 528 6.99 2.10 -14.87
CA GLY A 528 8.27 2.63 -15.34
C GLY A 528 8.15 3.74 -16.39
N PHE A 529 6.98 3.90 -16.99
CA PHE A 529 6.73 4.76 -18.14
C PHE A 529 5.45 5.60 -17.99
N ASP A 530 4.84 5.64 -16.80
CA ASP A 530 3.70 6.52 -16.52
C ASP A 530 4.11 8.00 -16.39
N ASP A 531 3.18 8.87 -15.98
CA ASP A 531 3.41 10.32 -15.89
C ASP A 531 4.54 10.72 -14.94
N GLN A 532 4.88 9.88 -13.96
CA GLN A 532 5.92 10.11 -12.97
C GLN A 532 7.13 9.19 -13.18
N GLY A 533 6.91 7.90 -13.41
CA GLY A 533 7.96 6.91 -13.64
C GLY A 533 8.84 7.26 -14.84
N ARG A 534 8.28 7.89 -15.88
CA ARG A 534 9.07 8.39 -17.02
C ARG A 534 10.13 9.42 -16.66
N LEU A 535 10.07 10.04 -15.48
CA LEU A 535 11.06 11.02 -15.01
C LEU A 535 12.33 10.34 -14.49
N PHE A 536 12.29 9.03 -14.25
CA PHE A 536 13.41 8.25 -13.76
C PHE A 536 14.09 7.53 -14.93
N ASP A 537 15.42 7.55 -15.00
CA ASP A 537 16.17 6.79 -16.01
C ASP A 537 16.29 5.29 -15.67
N ALA A 538 17.05 4.56 -16.48
CA ALA A 538 17.33 3.14 -16.31
C ALA A 538 17.99 2.77 -14.96
N ASN A 539 18.68 3.73 -14.32
CA ASN A 539 19.33 3.57 -13.03
C ASN A 539 18.45 4.05 -11.86
N GLY A 540 17.26 4.59 -12.15
CA GLY A 540 16.35 5.12 -11.13
C GLY A 540 16.69 6.52 -10.64
N ASN A 541 17.43 7.32 -11.42
CA ASN A 541 17.67 8.73 -11.12
C ASN A 541 16.69 9.62 -11.87
N VAL A 542 16.22 10.70 -11.24
CA VAL A 542 15.41 11.74 -11.86
C VAL A 542 16.27 12.58 -12.80
N THR A 543 16.19 12.26 -14.08
CA THR A 543 16.94 12.88 -15.18
C THR A 543 16.03 13.16 -16.36
N ASP A 544 16.46 14.06 -17.24
CA ASP A 544 15.67 14.41 -18.44
C ASP A 544 16.20 13.65 -19.66
N TRP A 545 15.66 12.45 -19.89
CA TRP A 545 16.06 11.55 -20.98
C TRP A 545 15.09 11.53 -22.16
N TRP A 546 14.12 12.45 -22.17
CA TRP A 546 13.12 12.61 -23.24
C TRP A 546 13.45 13.84 -24.09
N THR A 547 13.12 13.79 -25.38
CA THR A 547 13.10 15.02 -26.20
C THR A 547 11.90 15.90 -25.84
N ASN A 548 11.94 17.19 -26.21
CA ASN A 548 10.84 18.10 -25.93
C ASN A 548 9.57 17.74 -26.70
N LYS A 549 9.70 17.23 -27.92
CA LYS A 549 8.58 16.75 -28.75
C LYS A 549 7.87 15.58 -28.07
N ASP A 550 8.62 14.58 -27.64
CA ASP A 550 8.06 13.37 -27.00
C ASP A 550 7.43 13.71 -25.65
N LYS A 551 8.01 14.62 -24.86
CA LYS A 551 7.39 15.13 -23.63
C LYS A 551 6.03 15.75 -23.90
N GLN A 552 5.91 16.56 -24.94
CA GLN A 552 4.66 17.24 -25.27
C GLN A 552 3.63 16.24 -25.79
N GLY A 553 4.04 15.27 -26.62
CA GLY A 553 3.20 14.16 -27.06
C GLY A 553 2.64 13.36 -25.89
N PHE A 554 3.52 12.92 -24.98
CA PHE A 554 3.11 12.21 -23.75
C PHE A 554 2.17 13.05 -22.89
N LYS A 555 2.47 14.34 -22.68
CA LYS A 555 1.61 15.24 -21.88
C LYS A 555 0.21 15.34 -22.47
N ASN A 556 0.08 15.41 -23.79
CA ASN A 556 -1.21 15.45 -24.47
C ASN A 556 -1.99 14.15 -24.29
N ALA A 557 -1.32 12.99 -24.41
CA ALA A 557 -1.90 11.68 -24.17
C ALA A 557 -2.39 11.51 -22.72
N ALA A 558 -1.54 11.84 -21.74
CA ALA A 558 -1.89 11.79 -20.32
C ALA A 558 -3.04 12.77 -19.98
N ALA A 559 -3.11 13.93 -20.64
CA ALA A 559 -4.21 14.87 -20.45
C ALA A 559 -5.55 14.35 -21.00
N CYS A 560 -5.54 13.53 -22.05
CA CYS A 560 -6.75 12.84 -22.53
C CYS A 560 -7.34 11.95 -21.42
N ILE A 561 -6.50 11.07 -20.85
CA ILE A 561 -6.88 10.16 -19.76
C ILE A 561 -7.32 10.95 -18.52
N THR A 562 -6.58 12.00 -18.16
CA THR A 562 -6.92 12.88 -17.03
C THR A 562 -8.34 13.44 -17.17
N ARG A 563 -8.67 14.03 -18.32
CA ARG A 563 -10.00 14.61 -18.58
C ARG A 563 -11.09 13.56 -18.60
N GLN A 564 -10.82 12.37 -19.15
CA GLN A 564 -11.77 11.27 -19.14
C GLN A 564 -12.15 10.89 -17.71
N PHE A 565 -11.16 10.66 -16.84
CA PHE A 565 -11.43 10.23 -15.47
C PHE A 565 -12.05 11.33 -14.60
N GLU A 566 -11.84 12.61 -14.92
CA GLU A 566 -12.55 13.73 -14.28
C GLU A 566 -14.06 13.70 -14.54
N GLN A 567 -14.55 13.03 -15.59
CA GLN A 567 -15.99 12.96 -15.86
C GLN A 567 -16.73 11.97 -14.95
N TYR A 568 -16.01 11.08 -14.27
CA TYR A 568 -16.62 10.06 -13.42
C TYR A 568 -16.92 10.59 -12.01
N THR A 569 -18.06 10.15 -11.47
CA THR A 569 -18.51 10.49 -10.12
C THR A 569 -18.86 9.22 -9.35
N VAL A 570 -18.68 9.24 -8.03
CA VAL A 570 -19.15 8.20 -7.11
C VAL A 570 -20.11 8.80 -6.09
N ASP A 571 -20.98 7.95 -5.52
CA ASP A 571 -21.90 8.35 -4.45
C ASP A 571 -22.77 9.58 -4.84
N GLY A 572 -23.09 9.69 -6.13
CA GLY A 572 -23.95 10.72 -6.76
C GLY A 572 -23.29 12.08 -7.05
N ASP A 573 -22.25 12.47 -6.29
CA ASP A 573 -21.69 13.82 -6.36
C ASP A 573 -20.17 13.91 -6.17
N ALA A 574 -19.49 12.84 -5.75
CA ALA A 574 -18.04 12.89 -5.53
C ALA A 574 -17.28 12.61 -6.84
N GLN A 575 -16.83 13.66 -7.50
CA GLN A 575 -16.02 13.59 -8.70
C GLN A 575 -14.64 12.97 -8.42
N LEU A 576 -14.16 12.14 -9.35
CA LEU A 576 -12.79 11.64 -9.34
C LEU A 576 -11.80 12.79 -9.60
N GLN A 577 -10.68 12.78 -8.90
CA GLN A 577 -9.58 13.69 -9.20
C GLN A 577 -8.73 13.09 -10.34
N GLY A 578 -8.99 13.47 -11.60
CA GLY A 578 -8.26 12.90 -12.75
C GLY A 578 -6.75 12.93 -12.57
N LYS A 579 -6.19 14.10 -12.22
CA LYS A 579 -4.75 14.26 -11.95
C LYS A 579 -4.20 13.33 -10.87
N LEU A 580 -5.03 12.93 -9.90
CA LEU A 580 -4.64 11.99 -8.85
C LEU A 580 -4.53 10.56 -9.40
N VAL A 581 -5.41 10.20 -10.34
CA VAL A 581 -5.53 8.83 -10.86
C VAL A 581 -4.83 8.56 -12.19
N THR A 582 -4.33 9.60 -12.86
CA THR A 582 -3.76 9.49 -14.21
C THR A 582 -2.67 8.42 -14.34
N GLY A 583 -1.74 8.31 -13.39
CA GLY A 583 -0.68 7.30 -13.48
C GLY A 583 -1.20 5.86 -13.42
N GLU A 584 -2.15 5.59 -12.52
CA GLU A 584 -2.80 4.28 -12.40
C GLU A 584 -3.67 3.96 -13.62
N ALA A 585 -4.38 4.95 -14.15
CA ALA A 585 -5.20 4.81 -15.36
C ALA A 585 -4.34 4.58 -16.61
N ILE A 586 -3.19 5.25 -16.72
CA ILE A 586 -2.19 4.95 -17.76
C ILE A 586 -1.71 3.51 -17.59
N ALA A 587 -1.34 3.12 -16.37
CA ALA A 587 -0.80 1.79 -16.12
C ALA A 587 -1.82 0.67 -16.39
N ASP A 588 -3.11 0.88 -16.10
CA ASP A 588 -4.19 -0.04 -16.47
C ASP A 588 -4.32 -0.21 -17.99
N LEU A 589 -4.39 0.89 -18.73
CA LEU A 589 -4.52 0.86 -20.18
C LEU A 589 -3.34 0.19 -20.86
N VAL A 590 -2.15 0.51 -20.38
CA VAL A 590 -0.90 0.04 -20.98
C VAL A 590 -0.63 -1.40 -20.59
N GLY A 591 -0.87 -1.75 -19.33
CA GLY A 591 -0.80 -3.12 -18.85
C GLY A 591 -1.76 -4.05 -19.61
N LEU A 592 -3.01 -3.62 -19.83
CA LEU A 592 -3.98 -4.36 -20.64
C LEU A 592 -3.50 -4.54 -22.09
N LYS A 593 -3.01 -3.47 -22.73
CA LYS A 593 -2.51 -3.49 -24.10
C LYS A 593 -1.35 -4.47 -24.29
N ILE A 594 -0.35 -4.41 -23.42
CA ILE A 594 0.84 -5.26 -23.52
C ILE A 594 0.46 -6.72 -23.22
N ALA A 595 -0.40 -6.96 -22.22
CA ALA A 595 -0.89 -8.30 -21.92
C ALA A 595 -1.68 -8.89 -23.09
N TRP A 596 -2.53 -8.08 -23.74
CA TRP A 596 -3.23 -8.50 -24.95
C TRP A 596 -2.26 -8.78 -26.09
N GLN A 597 -1.26 -7.93 -26.32
CA GLN A 597 -0.27 -8.15 -27.37
C GLN A 597 0.44 -9.50 -27.15
N ALA A 598 1.00 -9.71 -25.96
CA ALA A 598 1.67 -10.96 -25.58
C ALA A 598 0.75 -12.19 -25.75
N PHE A 599 -0.54 -12.06 -25.43
CA PHE A 599 -1.51 -13.13 -25.63
C PHE A 599 -1.89 -13.34 -27.10
N SER A 600 -2.07 -12.27 -27.86
CA SER A 600 -2.54 -12.29 -29.25
C SER A 600 -1.49 -12.82 -30.24
N GLU A 601 -0.22 -12.82 -29.86
CA GLU A 601 0.87 -13.46 -30.60
C GLU A 601 0.89 -14.99 -30.38
N SER A 602 0.15 -15.51 -29.39
CA SER A 602 0.00 -16.95 -29.20
C SER A 602 -0.97 -17.57 -30.22
N ALA A 603 -0.77 -18.86 -30.52
CA ALA A 603 -1.72 -19.61 -31.36
C ALA A 603 -3.11 -19.79 -30.71
N ASP A 604 -3.22 -19.55 -29.40
CA ASP A 604 -4.45 -19.78 -28.63
C ASP A 604 -5.51 -18.71 -28.87
N ILE A 605 -5.14 -17.48 -29.24
CA ILE A 605 -6.08 -16.36 -29.42
C ILE A 605 -7.22 -16.66 -30.41
N LYS A 606 -6.98 -17.52 -31.41
CA LYS A 606 -7.94 -17.89 -32.45
C LYS A 606 -8.82 -19.09 -32.06
N LYS A 607 -8.52 -19.77 -30.95
CA LYS A 607 -9.22 -20.98 -30.53
C LYS A 607 -10.55 -20.65 -29.87
N ILE A 608 -11.48 -21.59 -29.98
CA ILE A 608 -12.64 -21.68 -29.09
C ILE A 608 -12.22 -22.51 -27.90
N ASN A 609 -12.39 -21.97 -26.71
CA ASN A 609 -12.12 -22.72 -25.50
C ASN A 609 -13.18 -23.82 -25.32
N PRO A 610 -12.79 -25.10 -25.15
CA PRO A 610 -13.74 -26.21 -25.09
C PRO A 610 -14.62 -26.20 -23.83
N GLU A 611 -14.08 -25.74 -22.69
CA GLU A 611 -14.81 -25.68 -21.42
C GLU A 611 -15.84 -24.55 -21.43
N PHE A 612 -15.41 -23.36 -21.87
CA PHE A 612 -16.26 -22.16 -21.84
C PHE A 612 -17.13 -22.02 -23.10
N LYS A 613 -16.84 -22.76 -24.18
CA LYS A 613 -17.49 -22.65 -25.50
C LYS A 613 -17.50 -21.21 -26.05
N LEU A 614 -16.45 -20.45 -25.74
CA LEU A 614 -16.26 -19.06 -26.15
C LEU A 614 -14.91 -18.88 -26.84
N PRO A 615 -14.76 -17.89 -27.73
CA PRO A 615 -13.45 -17.48 -28.22
C PRO A 615 -12.54 -17.07 -27.06
N GLU A 616 -11.28 -17.50 -27.10
CA GLU A 616 -10.26 -17.13 -26.10
C GLU A 616 -10.12 -15.60 -25.96
N ALA A 617 -10.27 -14.84 -27.05
CA ALA A 617 -10.34 -13.38 -27.03
C ALA A 617 -11.39 -12.82 -26.05
N ARG A 618 -12.57 -13.45 -25.92
CA ARG A 618 -13.58 -13.02 -24.95
C ARG A 618 -13.16 -13.36 -23.53
N LEU A 619 -12.56 -14.53 -23.32
CA LEU A 619 -12.07 -14.95 -22.01
C LEU A 619 -11.02 -13.97 -21.47
N PHE A 620 -10.15 -13.42 -22.31
CA PHE A 620 -9.19 -12.40 -21.89
C PHE A 620 -9.89 -11.20 -21.21
N PHE A 621 -10.93 -10.65 -21.84
CA PHE A 621 -11.67 -9.53 -21.29
C PHE A 621 -12.45 -9.90 -20.03
N PHE A 622 -12.96 -11.13 -19.94
CA PHE A 622 -13.57 -11.62 -18.71
C PHE A 622 -12.56 -11.77 -17.57
N GLY A 623 -11.33 -12.23 -17.84
CA GLY A 623 -10.23 -12.26 -16.87
C GLY A 623 -9.93 -10.86 -16.34
N PHE A 624 -9.79 -9.88 -17.23
CA PHE A 624 -9.54 -8.48 -16.86
C PHE A 624 -10.69 -7.85 -16.07
N ALA A 625 -11.94 -8.06 -16.48
CA ALA A 625 -13.08 -7.54 -15.73
C ALA A 625 -13.22 -8.22 -14.36
N HIS A 626 -12.99 -9.53 -14.29
CA HIS A 626 -13.13 -10.30 -13.07
C HIS A 626 -12.04 -9.99 -12.04
N LEU A 627 -10.82 -9.67 -12.48
CA LEU A 627 -9.75 -9.12 -11.64
C LEU A 627 -10.26 -7.99 -10.73
N TRP A 628 -11.13 -7.14 -11.26
CA TRP A 628 -11.66 -5.97 -10.56
C TRP A 628 -13.05 -6.18 -9.93
N ALA A 629 -13.64 -7.38 -10.02
CA ALA A 629 -14.97 -7.65 -9.48
C ALA A 629 -15.04 -7.29 -7.99
N SER A 630 -15.70 -6.18 -7.69
CA SER A 630 -15.84 -5.67 -6.32
C SER A 630 -16.99 -4.69 -6.16
N SER A 631 -17.60 -4.70 -4.97
CA SER A 631 -18.55 -3.69 -4.52
C SER A 631 -17.94 -2.91 -3.35
N ALA A 632 -18.28 -1.63 -3.25
CA ALA A 632 -17.76 -0.73 -2.23
C ALA A 632 -18.88 0.11 -1.63
N ARG A 633 -18.79 0.38 -0.32
CA ARG A 633 -19.76 1.24 0.36
C ARG A 633 -19.55 2.71 -0.07
N PRO A 634 -20.62 3.51 -0.20
CA PRO A 634 -20.51 4.88 -0.70
C PRO A 634 -19.57 5.77 0.12
N ALA A 635 -19.60 5.68 1.45
CA ALA A 635 -18.69 6.43 2.33
C ALA A 635 -17.20 6.12 2.04
N TYR A 636 -16.88 4.84 1.80
CA TYR A 636 -15.54 4.41 1.46
C TYR A 636 -15.12 4.90 0.07
N LEU A 637 -16.02 4.83 -0.93
CA LEU A 637 -15.74 5.39 -2.26
C LEU A 637 -15.44 6.89 -2.19
N ARG A 638 -16.24 7.66 -1.44
CA ARG A 638 -16.00 9.09 -1.22
C ARG A 638 -14.63 9.36 -0.61
N THR A 639 -14.25 8.57 0.39
CA THR A 639 -12.91 8.68 0.98
C THR A 639 -11.83 8.38 -0.07
N ARG A 640 -11.96 7.27 -0.79
CA ARG A 640 -10.97 6.85 -1.79
C ARG A 640 -10.75 7.85 -2.91
N VAL A 641 -11.80 8.42 -3.51
CA VAL A 641 -11.63 9.36 -4.63
C VAL A 641 -10.90 10.65 -4.25
N GLN A 642 -10.73 10.90 -2.95
CA GLN A 642 -9.91 12.00 -2.43
C GLN A 642 -8.50 11.56 -2.01
N THR A 643 -8.28 10.27 -1.72
CA THR A 643 -7.05 9.80 -1.06
C THR A 643 -6.20 8.82 -1.87
N ASP A 644 -6.83 8.06 -2.75
CA ASP A 644 -6.27 6.89 -3.41
C ASP A 644 -5.99 7.22 -4.89
N PRO A 645 -4.76 6.98 -5.40
CA PRO A 645 -4.46 7.18 -6.81
C PRO A 645 -5.15 6.17 -7.73
N HIS A 646 -5.70 5.06 -7.23
CA HIS A 646 -6.35 4.08 -8.09
C HIS A 646 -7.81 4.47 -8.34
N PRO A 647 -8.28 4.46 -9.61
CA PRO A 647 -9.70 4.57 -9.88
C PRO A 647 -10.51 3.48 -9.15
N PRO A 648 -11.78 3.74 -8.77
CA PRO A 648 -12.74 2.71 -8.41
C PRO A 648 -12.79 1.59 -9.47
N ALA A 649 -13.09 0.37 -9.03
CA ALA A 649 -12.97 -0.84 -9.84
C ALA A 649 -13.77 -0.80 -11.15
N GLU A 650 -14.99 -0.25 -11.12
CA GLU A 650 -15.82 -0.09 -12.31
C GLU A 650 -15.12 0.76 -13.39
N PHE A 651 -14.43 1.83 -12.98
CA PHE A 651 -13.71 2.73 -13.88
C PHE A 651 -12.36 2.17 -14.31
N ARG A 652 -11.73 1.29 -13.51
CA ARG A 652 -10.55 0.51 -13.97
C ARG A 652 -10.91 -0.46 -15.09
N VAL A 653 -12.14 -0.96 -15.13
CA VAL A 653 -12.63 -1.81 -16.23
C VAL A 653 -13.14 -0.97 -17.38
N ASN A 654 -14.27 -0.27 -17.20
CA ASN A 654 -14.96 0.43 -18.27
C ASN A 654 -14.13 1.61 -18.80
N GLY A 655 -13.50 2.39 -17.92
CA GLY A 655 -12.66 3.53 -18.28
C GLY A 655 -11.37 3.12 -19.00
N THR A 656 -10.91 1.88 -18.81
CA THR A 656 -9.79 1.33 -19.57
C THR A 656 -10.26 0.78 -20.92
N LEU A 657 -11.31 -0.04 -20.92
CA LEU A 657 -11.78 -0.76 -22.12
C LEU A 657 -12.33 0.16 -23.21
N ILE A 658 -12.93 1.30 -22.83
CA ILE A 658 -13.39 2.32 -23.80
C ILE A 658 -12.25 2.85 -24.69
N ASN A 659 -11.00 2.77 -24.22
CA ASN A 659 -9.81 3.21 -24.95
C ASN A 659 -9.10 2.08 -25.69
N PHE A 660 -9.70 0.89 -25.77
CA PHE A 660 -9.01 -0.32 -26.24
C PHE A 660 -9.70 -0.95 -27.46
N PRO A 661 -9.26 -0.62 -28.70
CA PRO A 661 -9.91 -1.10 -29.93
C PRO A 661 -10.12 -2.63 -30.04
N PRO A 662 -9.23 -3.50 -29.54
CA PRO A 662 -9.49 -4.94 -29.52
C PRO A 662 -10.75 -5.33 -28.73
N PHE A 663 -11.10 -4.58 -27.67
CA PHE A 663 -12.37 -4.77 -26.95
C PHE A 663 -13.57 -4.42 -27.84
N THR A 664 -13.55 -3.23 -28.46
CA THR A 664 -14.55 -2.79 -29.44
C THR A 664 -14.81 -3.85 -30.51
N LYS A 665 -13.74 -4.42 -31.08
CA LYS A 665 -13.83 -5.49 -32.09
C LYS A 665 -14.40 -6.80 -31.52
N THR A 666 -13.94 -7.22 -30.34
CA THR A 666 -14.30 -8.52 -29.74
C THR A 666 -15.79 -8.59 -29.34
N PHE A 667 -16.37 -7.46 -28.95
CA PHE A 667 -17.79 -7.34 -28.59
C PHE A 667 -18.64 -6.65 -29.66
N ALA A 668 -18.04 -6.36 -30.84
CA ALA A 668 -18.71 -5.75 -31.99
C ALA A 668 -19.46 -4.45 -31.65
N LEU A 669 -18.81 -3.59 -30.85
CA LEU A 669 -19.39 -2.31 -30.43
C LEU A 669 -19.49 -1.33 -31.62
N LYS A 670 -20.52 -0.49 -31.61
CA LYS A 670 -20.88 0.44 -32.68
C LYS A 670 -20.87 1.89 -32.19
N PRO A 671 -20.75 2.88 -33.10
CA PRO A 671 -21.00 4.27 -32.77
C PRO A 671 -22.36 4.45 -32.09
N GLY A 672 -22.39 5.11 -30.93
CA GLY A 672 -23.59 5.30 -30.10
C GLY A 672 -23.60 4.45 -28.83
N ASP A 673 -22.85 3.34 -28.79
CA ASP A 673 -22.67 2.54 -27.58
C ASP A 673 -21.90 3.34 -26.50
N LYS A 674 -22.24 3.16 -25.22
CA LYS A 674 -21.61 3.93 -24.13
C LYS A 674 -20.11 3.64 -23.98
N LEU A 675 -19.68 2.41 -24.26
CA LEU A 675 -18.28 2.00 -24.22
C LEU A 675 -17.58 2.08 -25.59
N TYR A 676 -18.16 2.82 -26.54
CA TYR A 676 -17.51 3.15 -27.81
C TYR A 676 -16.88 4.55 -27.76
N ALA A 677 -15.54 4.64 -27.88
CA ALA A 677 -14.87 5.91 -28.14
C ALA A 677 -14.62 6.10 -29.63
N LYS A 678 -15.13 7.21 -30.20
CA LYS A 678 -14.76 7.66 -31.56
C LYS A 678 -13.27 7.98 -31.67
N SER A 679 -12.69 8.51 -30.59
CA SER A 679 -11.27 8.88 -30.50
C SER A 679 -10.73 8.43 -29.15
N PRO A 680 -10.33 7.14 -29.02
CA PRO A 680 -9.81 6.60 -27.77
C PRO A 680 -8.52 7.32 -27.36
N CYS A 681 -8.29 7.47 -26.06
CA CYS A 681 -7.02 7.95 -25.55
C CYS A 681 -5.92 6.91 -25.82
N THR A 682 -4.80 7.35 -26.41
CA THR A 682 -3.66 6.49 -26.75
C THR A 682 -2.36 7.05 -26.18
N ILE A 683 -1.47 6.19 -25.68
CA ILE A 683 -0.17 6.58 -25.12
C ILE A 683 0.96 5.69 -25.67
N TRP A 684 1.14 4.48 -25.13
CA TRP A 684 2.01 3.43 -25.62
C TRP A 684 1.27 2.51 -26.60
#